data_AF-A0A9P7L638-F1
#
_entry.id   AF-A0A9P7L638-F1
#
_cell.length_a   1.000
_cell.length_b   1.000
_cell.length_c   1.000
_cell.angle_alpha   90.00
_cell.angle_beta   90.00
_cell.angle_gamma   90.00
#
_symmetry.space_group_name_H-M   'P 1'
#
loop_
_entity.id
_entity.type
_entity.pdbx_description
1 polymer ?
#
loop_
_entity_poly.entity_id
_entity_poly.type
_entity_poly.pdbx_seq_one_letter_code
_entity_poly.pdbx_strand_id
1 'polypeptide(L)'
;MVIFTGGKSVAINSPRHLTLRHARNAVQTTRIAEALESEALNIISLEASADEPIEDPTPPLEPGQAQLHSYWAPGLEAGKKHEISVVQDIKAPTDERTLRLTAKQNFYVDAPQFVLPEGSVYSFYPPQGYPDDRRILPHIVLSDPHLPWERIGSPSAEHKDDTRNKVPWLALFTFSHDELLLQPGELGDKEFKQSQAGAVKMTVGDFLKLDNMATPIVADPSKDVKDLGAEFIFVKPDLFTSLFSTFDERNERQVGKHPDTDQYKYLSHVRKINTKGMAIAGVEDFGIFSCVIGNRCGPLNNPTAANISVHLVSIEGVEEMEWPKSGQSHVGLCSLYNWTYTVLPPGQFNVRDAFEHLGRELNVLRPAETVFKPLQSSGNKVSMRLGDRLKDGYSLVKYKVQTGEETVALYRGPFTPVRVELNEQFNKCSNSGQDFQILDKKVGLMDISYSIAWQIGRTLALGDKAYVAALSRLRSILRTKTMKVCKIDAVTDAGTDQSYRSRDDLLNDLPKTIERLHQIQLAVPPAPVGDRPHYFAPGGANKRWYRPELSKRQYPKLGFSSKSIQEKYLEAAVDIVLKELSMGKDKHVYDETNDPVSTDWMVVLAWILDRMFLDRIPAHYLISDPSHVPPESLRFFHIDPNWVDAMVDGALSLANHMGQDLDRVAIKHGINRYLEYKSPKLNHRPQVPTYGFYLRSDLVTLYPDLRVDTTGADTGRAPLLRHEIIADGVMLGLFDCIPGQDFKTLNFTQPPHQQRFAAGWYLEADKLEVSIGREFTVDPKYQDYSKPEEDWQKVTMLPEFKG
;
A
#
# COMPACT_ATOMS: atom_id res chain seq x y z
N MET A 1 12.44 -5.38 -15.55
CA MET A 1 12.69 -6.53 -14.65
C MET A 1 11.83 -6.27 -13.43
N VAL A 2 10.74 -7.01 -13.26
CA VAL A 2 9.80 -6.78 -12.16
C VAL A 2 10.53 -7.10 -10.87
N ILE A 3 10.59 -6.14 -9.93
CA ILE A 3 11.02 -6.39 -8.56
C ILE A 3 10.00 -7.40 -8.00
N PHE A 4 10.34 -8.67 -8.11
CA PHE A 4 9.58 -9.77 -7.56
C PHE A 4 9.78 -9.71 -6.05
N THR A 5 8.80 -9.16 -5.33
CA THR A 5 8.68 -9.39 -3.89
C THR A 5 8.26 -10.85 -3.71
N GLY A 6 9.26 -11.72 -3.54
CA GLY A 6 9.10 -13.17 -3.39
C GLY A 6 8.42 -13.63 -2.09
N GLY A 7 7.86 -12.71 -1.31
CA GLY A 7 6.94 -13.03 -0.23
C GLY A 7 5.50 -12.89 -0.72
N LYS A 8 4.63 -13.86 -0.42
CA LYS A 8 3.18 -13.65 -0.56
C LYS A 8 2.80 -12.45 0.32
N SER A 9 2.77 -11.26 -0.26
CA SER A 9 2.25 -10.08 0.42
C SER A 9 0.83 -10.42 0.86
N VAL A 10 0.62 -10.52 2.16
CA VAL A 10 -0.71 -10.65 2.79
C VAL A 10 -1.41 -9.28 2.78
N ALA A 11 -1.08 -8.42 1.79
CA ALA A 11 -1.81 -7.20 1.54
C ALA A 11 -3.28 -7.56 1.42
N ILE A 12 -4.11 -6.83 2.16
CA ILE A 12 -5.55 -6.81 1.95
C ILE A 12 -5.72 -6.50 0.45
N ASN A 13 -6.15 -7.48 -0.34
CA ASN A 13 -6.38 -7.39 -1.78
C ASN A 13 -7.63 -6.52 -2.08
N SER A 14 -7.74 -5.36 -1.44
CA SER A 14 -8.75 -4.35 -1.69
C SER A 14 -8.06 -3.02 -2.04
N PRO A 15 -8.55 -2.31 -3.07
CA PRO A 15 -8.08 -0.96 -3.41
C PRO A 15 -8.29 0.06 -2.28
N ARG A 16 -9.10 -0.30 -1.26
CA ARG A 16 -9.46 0.52 -0.10
C ARG A 16 -8.68 0.15 1.17
N HIS A 17 -7.62 -0.65 1.05
CA HIS A 17 -6.86 -1.12 2.21
C HIS A 17 -6.33 0.03 3.09
N LEU A 18 -5.87 1.14 2.48
CA LEU A 18 -5.39 2.32 3.23
C LEU A 18 -6.51 2.95 4.08
N THR A 19 -7.70 3.14 3.49
CA THR A 19 -8.83 3.76 4.18
C THR A 19 -9.43 2.85 5.25
N LEU A 20 -9.57 1.55 4.95
CA LEU A 20 -10.06 0.56 5.90
C LEU A 20 -9.09 0.35 7.06
N ARG A 21 -7.77 0.32 6.81
CA ARG A 21 -6.75 0.25 7.87
C ARG A 21 -6.81 1.49 8.76
N HIS A 22 -6.89 2.68 8.16
CA HIS A 22 -7.04 3.92 8.92
C HIS A 22 -8.30 3.92 9.80
N ALA A 23 -9.45 3.53 9.24
CA ALA A 23 -10.72 3.47 9.97
C ALA A 23 -10.69 2.42 11.09
N ARG A 24 -10.14 1.23 10.84
CA ARG A 24 -10.00 0.17 11.85
C ARG A 24 -9.08 0.59 13.00
N ASN A 25 -7.94 1.21 12.69
CA ASN A 25 -7.02 1.71 13.69
C ASN A 25 -7.69 2.81 14.54
N ALA A 26 -8.42 3.74 13.92
CA ALA A 26 -9.17 4.78 14.65
C ALA A 26 -10.28 4.19 15.55
N VAL A 27 -10.96 3.13 15.09
CA VAL A 27 -11.95 2.42 15.91
C VAL A 27 -11.29 1.66 17.04
N GLN A 28 -10.13 1.02 16.82
CA GLN A 28 -9.36 0.33 17.85
C GLN A 28 -8.85 1.30 18.92
N THR A 29 -8.27 2.44 18.53
CA THR A 29 -7.82 3.45 19.50
C THR A 29 -8.99 4.00 20.31
N THR A 30 -10.15 4.24 19.69
CA THR A 30 -11.36 4.64 20.40
C THR A 30 -11.84 3.55 21.37
N ARG A 31 -11.83 2.28 20.96
CA ARG A 31 -12.17 1.16 21.85
C ARG A 31 -11.20 1.00 23.01
N ILE A 32 -9.90 1.21 22.78
CA ILE A 32 -8.89 1.19 23.84
C ILE A 32 -9.11 2.36 24.80
N ALA A 33 -9.43 3.55 24.31
CA ALA A 33 -9.76 4.69 25.15
C ALA A 33 -11.04 4.44 25.98
N GLU A 34 -12.11 3.93 25.37
CA GLU A 34 -13.34 3.52 26.06
C GLU A 34 -13.06 2.41 27.09
N ALA A 35 -12.21 1.44 26.75
CA ALA A 35 -11.81 0.35 27.63
C ALA A 35 -11.01 0.89 28.82
N LEU A 36 -10.03 1.77 28.60
CA LEU A 36 -9.26 2.44 29.66
C LEU A 36 -10.14 3.32 30.55
N GLU A 37 -11.14 4.01 30.00
CA GLU A 37 -12.12 4.76 30.81
C GLU A 37 -13.02 3.81 31.63
N SER A 38 -13.41 2.66 31.06
CA SER A 38 -14.19 1.65 31.76
C SER A 38 -13.38 0.83 32.78
N GLU A 39 -12.09 0.64 32.53
CA GLU A 39 -11.13 0.04 33.44
C GLU A 39 -10.76 1.04 34.53
N ALA A 40 -10.60 2.34 34.25
CA ALA A 40 -10.48 3.36 35.29
C ALA A 40 -11.71 3.39 36.24
N LEU A 41 -12.89 2.94 35.77
CA LEU A 41 -14.07 2.69 36.61
C LEU A 41 -14.05 1.33 37.32
N ASN A 42 -13.32 0.32 36.83
CA ASN A 42 -13.17 -1.01 37.41
C ASN A 42 -11.87 -1.21 38.24
N ILE A 43 -10.92 -0.28 38.19
CA ILE A 43 -9.68 -0.24 39.01
C ILE A 43 -10.01 0.35 40.41
N ILE A 44 -11.10 -0.18 40.99
CA ILE A 44 -11.20 -0.41 42.44
C ILE A 44 -11.00 -1.92 42.73
N SER A 45 -10.84 -2.77 41.72
CA SER A 45 -10.52 -4.18 41.93
C SER A 45 -9.79 -4.84 40.76
N LEU A 46 -8.57 -5.28 41.08
CA LEU A 46 -7.74 -6.32 40.45
C LEU A 46 -6.69 -5.87 39.41
N GLU A 47 -5.47 -6.27 39.76
CA GLU A 47 -4.19 -6.02 39.12
C GLU A 47 -4.07 -6.74 37.78
N ALA A 48 -3.50 -6.04 36.80
CA ALA A 48 -3.26 -6.49 35.44
C ALA A 48 -2.27 -7.66 35.40
N SER A 49 -2.68 -8.76 34.78
CA SER A 49 -1.78 -9.84 34.34
C SER A 49 -1.04 -9.39 33.08
N ALA A 50 0.25 -9.09 33.24
CA ALA A 50 1.18 -8.89 32.15
C ALA A 50 1.73 -10.24 31.69
N ASP A 51 1.32 -10.70 30.50
CA ASP A 51 1.96 -11.80 29.77
C ASP A 51 1.73 -11.59 28.26
N GLU A 52 2.48 -10.65 27.67
CA GLU A 52 2.92 -10.75 26.27
C GLU A 52 4.40 -10.35 26.20
N PRO A 53 5.26 -11.11 25.48
CA PRO A 53 6.69 -10.86 25.46
C PRO A 53 7.01 -9.62 24.63
N ILE A 54 7.48 -8.58 25.30
CA ILE A 54 8.02 -7.37 24.69
C ILE A 54 9.42 -7.69 24.16
N GLU A 55 9.56 -7.91 22.85
CA GLU A 55 10.84 -7.67 22.18
C GLU A 55 10.90 -6.19 21.79
N ASP A 56 11.86 -5.49 22.40
CA ASP A 56 12.24 -4.08 22.25
C ASP A 56 11.56 -3.08 23.24
N PRO A 57 12.27 -2.59 24.29
CA PRO A 57 11.74 -1.64 25.28
C PRO A 57 11.62 -0.19 24.76
N THR A 58 11.79 0.04 23.46
CA THR A 58 11.68 1.36 22.85
C THR A 58 10.21 1.71 22.53
N PRO A 59 9.77 2.96 22.77
CA PRO A 59 8.41 3.38 22.41
C PRO A 59 8.17 3.20 20.90
N PRO A 60 6.94 2.86 20.48
CA PRO A 60 6.61 2.69 19.07
C PRO A 60 6.87 3.99 18.29
N LEU A 61 7.48 3.88 17.10
CA LEU A 61 7.82 5.06 16.29
C LEU A 61 6.56 5.71 15.71
N GLU A 62 6.46 7.03 15.80
CA GLU A 62 5.38 7.77 15.17
C GLU A 62 5.54 7.81 13.63
N PRO A 63 4.46 8.05 12.86
CA PRO A 63 4.53 8.13 11.41
C PRO A 63 5.53 9.19 10.93
N GLY A 64 6.49 8.79 10.09
CA GLY A 64 7.56 9.69 9.62
C GLY A 64 8.82 9.71 10.49
N GLN A 65 8.81 9.03 11.64
CA GLN A 65 10.03 8.82 12.42
C GLN A 65 10.78 7.58 11.92
N ALA A 66 12.10 7.65 12.00
CA ALA A 66 13.00 6.53 11.80
C ALA A 66 14.02 6.52 12.94
N GLN A 67 14.39 5.34 13.40
CA GLN A 67 15.43 5.14 14.39
C GLN A 67 16.61 4.43 13.74
N LEU A 68 17.80 4.97 13.96
CA LEU A 68 19.06 4.43 13.45
C LEU A 68 19.82 3.77 14.58
N HIS A 69 20.20 2.52 14.38
CA HIS A 69 21.09 1.79 15.27
C HIS A 69 22.43 1.60 14.55
N SER A 70 23.53 1.93 15.22
CA SER A 70 24.88 1.71 14.67
C SER A 70 25.15 0.23 14.39
N TYR A 71 24.62 -0.68 15.21
CA TYR A 71 24.72 -2.11 15.00
C TYR A 71 23.52 -2.84 15.64
N TRP A 72 23.26 -4.06 15.16
CA TRP A 72 22.26 -4.95 15.73
C TRP A 72 22.83 -6.37 15.79
N ALA A 73 23.59 -6.65 16.85
CA ALA A 73 24.28 -7.94 16.99
C ALA A 73 23.35 -9.01 17.57
N PRO A 74 23.39 -10.25 17.07
CA PRO A 74 22.67 -11.35 17.68
C PRO A 74 23.24 -11.67 19.07
N GLY A 75 22.41 -12.24 19.94
CA GLY A 75 22.83 -12.64 21.30
C GLY A 75 23.88 -13.76 21.32
N LEU A 76 24.01 -14.52 20.23
CA LEU A 76 25.02 -15.58 20.04
C LEU A 76 25.73 -15.38 18.70
N GLU A 77 27.06 -15.39 18.73
CA GLU A 77 27.91 -15.26 17.54
C GLU A 77 27.99 -16.58 16.76
N ALA A 78 28.01 -16.51 15.44
CA ALA A 78 28.18 -17.70 14.61
C ALA A 78 29.65 -18.10 14.42
N GLY A 79 29.89 -19.38 14.14
CA GLY A 79 31.22 -19.94 13.86
C GLY A 79 32.05 -20.32 15.10
N LYS A 80 31.93 -19.64 16.25
CA LYS A 80 32.60 -20.05 17.49
C LYS A 80 31.92 -21.28 18.10
N LYS A 81 32.72 -22.15 18.72
CA LYS A 81 32.24 -23.28 19.52
C LYS A 81 31.70 -22.76 20.85
N HIS A 82 30.39 -22.81 21.05
CA HIS A 82 29.75 -22.42 22.29
C HIS A 82 29.68 -23.61 23.25
N GLU A 83 29.91 -23.39 24.55
CA GLU A 83 29.81 -24.41 25.59
C GLU A 83 28.69 -24.05 26.57
N ILE A 84 27.64 -24.88 26.61
CA ILE A 84 26.63 -24.83 27.67
C ILE A 84 27.19 -25.60 28.85
N SER A 85 27.35 -24.94 30.00
CA SER A 85 27.72 -25.61 31.25
C SER A 85 26.54 -25.58 32.22
N VAL A 86 26.12 -26.77 32.67
CA VAL A 86 25.06 -26.94 33.67
C VAL A 86 25.70 -27.40 34.96
N VAL A 87 25.44 -26.67 36.04
CA VAL A 87 25.88 -27.02 37.40
C VAL A 87 24.65 -27.34 38.23
N GLN A 88 24.57 -28.56 38.76
CA GLN A 88 23.51 -29.00 39.67
C GLN A 88 24.10 -29.32 41.04
N ASP A 89 23.65 -28.58 42.06
CA ASP A 89 24.02 -28.84 43.45
C ASP A 89 22.91 -29.68 44.12
N ILE A 90 23.22 -30.94 44.46
CA ILE A 90 22.31 -31.86 45.16
C ILE A 90 22.67 -31.88 46.65
N LYS A 91 21.70 -31.54 47.50
CA LYS A 91 21.80 -31.61 48.97
C LYS A 91 20.99 -32.77 49.51
N ALA A 92 21.63 -33.69 50.24
CA ALA A 92 20.93 -34.72 51.00
C ALA A 92 20.45 -34.13 52.35
N PRO A 93 19.26 -34.49 52.85
CA PRO A 93 18.72 -33.92 54.10
C PRO A 93 19.47 -34.34 55.38
N THR A 94 20.37 -35.33 55.31
CA THR A 94 21.08 -35.89 56.47
C THR A 94 22.61 -35.75 56.42
N ASP A 95 23.16 -35.09 55.40
CA ASP A 95 24.61 -34.97 55.22
C ASP A 95 24.98 -33.53 54.81
N GLU A 96 26.02 -32.93 55.40
CA GLU A 96 26.44 -31.54 55.12
C GLU A 96 27.14 -31.37 53.77
N ARG A 97 27.32 -32.46 53.00
CA ARG A 97 28.05 -32.45 51.73
C ARG A 97 27.10 -32.21 50.54
N THR A 98 27.25 -31.06 49.89
CA THR A 98 26.67 -30.76 48.57
C THR A 98 27.37 -31.55 47.47
N LEU A 99 26.66 -32.39 46.75
CA LEU A 99 27.15 -33.03 45.53
C LEU A 99 26.96 -32.06 44.35
N ARG A 100 28.05 -31.50 43.83
CA ARG A 100 28.03 -30.61 42.66
C ARG A 100 28.30 -31.41 41.38
N LEU A 101 27.28 -31.58 40.56
CA LEU A 101 27.38 -32.20 39.24
C LEU A 101 27.59 -31.11 38.19
N THR A 102 28.54 -31.30 37.28
CA THR A 102 28.80 -30.39 36.16
C THR A 102 28.68 -31.16 34.85
N ALA A 103 27.79 -30.71 33.95
CA ALA A 103 27.67 -31.23 32.59
C ALA A 103 28.05 -30.12 31.59
N LYS A 104 28.71 -30.48 30.50
CA LYS A 104 29.14 -29.56 29.43
C LYS A 104 28.66 -30.10 28.09
N GLN A 105 28.01 -29.27 27.29
CA GLN A 105 27.62 -29.60 25.91
C GLN A 105 28.09 -28.49 24.97
N ASN A 106 28.79 -28.90 23.92
CA ASN A 106 29.24 -27.97 22.89
C ASN A 106 28.23 -27.92 21.74
N PHE A 107 27.99 -26.74 21.19
CA PHE A 107 27.20 -26.55 19.98
C PHE A 107 27.79 -25.43 19.11
N TYR A 108 27.35 -25.39 17.86
CA TYR A 108 27.75 -24.37 16.88
C TYR A 108 26.50 -23.63 16.41
N VAL A 109 26.61 -22.33 16.24
CA VAL A 109 25.58 -21.52 15.59
C VAL A 109 25.93 -21.44 14.11
N ASP A 110 24.99 -21.87 13.27
CA ASP A 110 25.14 -21.89 11.82
C ASP A 110 24.71 -20.53 11.25
N ALA A 111 25.54 -19.93 10.40
CA ALA A 111 25.25 -18.67 9.70
C ALA A 111 25.91 -18.68 8.31
N PRO A 112 25.41 -17.84 7.38
CA PRO A 112 25.99 -17.72 6.05
C PRO A 112 27.47 -17.32 6.07
N GLN A 113 28.33 -18.02 5.32
CA GLN A 113 29.76 -17.69 5.20
C GLN A 113 30.20 -17.42 3.76
N PHE A 114 29.76 -18.24 2.80
CA PHE A 114 30.21 -18.16 1.39
C PHE A 114 29.07 -17.89 0.40
N VAL A 115 27.82 -18.11 0.80
CA VAL A 115 26.63 -17.92 -0.03
C VAL A 115 25.51 -17.38 0.85
N LEU A 116 24.81 -16.34 0.38
CA LEU A 116 23.65 -15.81 1.07
C LEU A 116 22.38 -16.63 0.75
N PRO A 117 21.51 -16.88 1.75
CA PRO A 117 20.20 -17.47 1.52
C PRO A 117 19.34 -16.65 0.53
N GLU A 118 18.47 -17.32 -0.22
CA GLU A 118 17.51 -16.65 -1.09
C GLU A 118 16.59 -15.73 -0.26
N GLY A 119 16.40 -14.48 -0.70
CA GLY A 119 15.59 -13.48 0.01
C GLY A 119 16.33 -12.65 1.06
N SER A 120 17.63 -12.89 1.28
CA SER A 120 18.45 -12.08 2.22
C SER A 120 18.62 -10.63 1.76
N VAL A 121 18.65 -10.40 0.45
CA VAL A 121 18.76 -9.06 -0.14
C VAL A 121 17.36 -8.50 -0.38
N TYR A 122 17.03 -7.41 0.30
CA TYR A 122 15.76 -6.70 0.13
C TYR A 122 15.81 -5.77 -1.09
N SER A 123 16.84 -4.93 -1.17
CA SER A 123 17.08 -4.02 -2.29
C SER A 123 18.55 -3.63 -2.38
N PHE A 124 19.01 -3.23 -3.56
CA PHE A 124 20.35 -2.68 -3.76
C PHE A 124 20.29 -1.54 -4.77
N TYR A 125 21.23 -0.61 -4.67
CA TYR A 125 21.29 0.58 -5.50
C TYR A 125 22.75 0.95 -5.80
N PRO A 126 23.09 1.39 -7.02
CA PRO A 126 22.21 1.54 -8.18
C PRO A 126 21.67 0.20 -8.73
N PRO A 127 20.50 0.19 -9.40
CA PRO A 127 19.93 -1.03 -9.96
C PRO A 127 20.81 -1.65 -11.06
N GLN A 128 20.72 -2.97 -11.22
CA GLN A 128 21.47 -3.73 -12.24
C GLN A 128 21.27 -3.15 -13.64
N GLY A 129 22.35 -2.71 -14.28
CA GLY A 129 22.37 -2.20 -15.65
C GLY A 129 21.79 -0.80 -15.83
N TYR A 130 21.42 -0.10 -14.76
CA TYR A 130 20.92 1.27 -14.85
C TYR A 130 22.07 2.29 -14.84
N PRO A 131 21.93 3.40 -15.58
CA PRO A 131 22.84 4.52 -15.49
C PRO A 131 22.55 5.35 -14.24
N ASP A 132 23.60 5.79 -13.54
CA ASP A 132 23.48 6.74 -12.44
C ASP A 132 24.67 7.71 -12.38
N ASP A 133 24.56 8.71 -11.53
CA ASP A 133 25.56 9.73 -11.28
C ASP A 133 26.80 9.18 -10.57
N ARG A 134 27.97 9.74 -10.89
CA ARG A 134 29.27 9.41 -10.29
C ARG A 134 29.33 9.64 -8.78
N ARG A 135 28.49 10.53 -8.23
CA ARG A 135 28.43 10.90 -6.80
C ARG A 135 28.02 9.77 -5.87
N ILE A 136 27.49 8.68 -6.43
CA ILE A 136 26.77 7.68 -5.65
C ILE A 136 27.69 6.68 -5.02
N LEU A 137 27.39 6.42 -3.76
CA LEU A 137 27.92 5.31 -3.00
C LEU A 137 26.92 4.16 -3.16
N PRO A 138 27.31 3.09 -3.88
CA PRO A 138 26.48 1.91 -3.96
C PRO A 138 26.18 1.40 -2.56
N HIS A 139 25.00 0.82 -2.38
CA HIS A 139 24.56 0.30 -1.09
C HIS A 139 23.60 -0.85 -1.28
N ILE A 140 23.54 -1.71 -0.28
CA ILE A 140 22.67 -2.87 -0.22
C ILE A 140 21.88 -2.85 1.09
N VAL A 141 20.63 -3.28 1.01
CA VAL A 141 19.69 -3.37 2.11
C VAL A 141 19.31 -4.83 2.28
N LEU A 142 19.49 -5.35 3.48
CA LEU A 142 19.29 -6.76 3.79
C LEU A 142 18.02 -6.90 4.64
N SER A 143 17.29 -7.98 4.38
CA SER A 143 16.02 -8.30 5.05
C SER A 143 16.24 -8.68 6.52
N ASP A 144 17.39 -9.26 6.85
CA ASP A 144 17.76 -9.60 8.23
C ASP A 144 18.62 -8.47 8.84
N PRO A 145 18.18 -7.84 9.94
CA PRO A 145 18.94 -6.80 10.60
C PRO A 145 20.24 -7.29 11.27
N HIS A 146 20.34 -8.58 11.61
CA HIS A 146 21.49 -9.15 12.32
C HIS A 146 22.61 -9.57 11.37
N LEU A 147 22.30 -9.86 10.11
CA LEU A 147 23.19 -10.47 9.12
C LEU A 147 24.59 -9.83 9.07
N PRO A 148 24.78 -8.48 9.03
CA PRO A 148 26.12 -7.88 9.02
C PRO A 148 26.97 -8.14 10.26
N TRP A 149 26.37 -8.53 11.39
CA TRP A 149 27.05 -8.76 12.68
C TRP A 149 26.87 -10.19 13.22
N GLU A 150 26.37 -11.13 12.42
CA GLU A 150 26.31 -12.55 12.79
C GLU A 150 27.70 -13.17 13.02
N ARG A 151 28.71 -12.61 12.36
CA ARG A 151 30.10 -13.08 12.36
C ARG A 151 31.03 -11.91 12.63
N ILE A 152 32.27 -12.22 12.98
CA ILE A 152 33.23 -11.24 13.50
C ILE A 152 34.02 -10.64 12.33
N GLY A 153 33.91 -9.32 12.16
CA GLY A 153 34.66 -8.56 11.15
C GLY A 153 36.02 -8.02 11.64
N SER A 154 36.15 -7.75 12.95
CA SER A 154 37.41 -7.30 13.56
C SER A 154 37.59 -7.92 14.95
N PRO A 155 38.52 -8.88 15.11
CA PRO A 155 38.89 -9.40 16.42
C PRO A 155 39.45 -8.34 17.36
N SER A 156 40.22 -7.35 16.86
CA SER A 156 40.81 -6.32 17.74
C SER A 156 39.79 -5.30 18.23
N ALA A 157 38.73 -5.02 17.46
CA ALA A 157 37.69 -4.09 17.86
C ALA A 157 36.77 -4.65 18.96
N GLU A 158 36.60 -5.98 19.06
CA GLU A 158 35.81 -6.60 20.15
C GLU A 158 36.41 -6.39 21.54
N HIS A 159 37.71 -6.08 21.62
CA HIS A 159 38.43 -5.83 22.87
C HIS A 159 38.50 -4.35 23.27
N LYS A 160 37.99 -3.43 22.45
CA LYS A 160 37.89 -2.00 22.77
C LYS A 160 36.51 -1.72 23.39
N ASP A 161 36.46 -0.99 24.50
CA ASP A 161 35.22 -0.56 25.19
C ASP A 161 34.33 0.41 24.38
N ASP A 162 34.42 0.43 23.05
CA ASP A 162 33.59 1.27 22.18
C ASP A 162 32.21 0.62 22.04
N THR A 163 31.33 0.88 23.01
CA THR A 163 29.96 0.34 23.03
C THR A 163 29.07 0.90 21.92
N ARG A 164 29.55 1.86 21.11
CA ARG A 164 28.70 2.59 20.15
C ARG A 164 28.70 1.96 18.76
N ASN A 165 29.83 1.47 18.25
CA ASN A 165 29.93 0.97 16.87
C ASN A 165 30.68 -0.38 16.83
N LYS A 166 30.16 -1.34 16.05
CA LYS A 166 30.79 -2.66 15.84
C LYS A 166 31.08 -2.88 14.36
N VAL A 167 32.26 -3.41 14.04
CA VAL A 167 32.68 -3.71 12.66
C VAL A 167 31.85 -4.89 12.13
N PRO A 168 31.13 -4.73 10.99
CA PRO A 168 30.42 -5.83 10.35
C PRO A 168 31.40 -6.78 9.66
N TRP A 169 31.05 -8.06 9.49
CA TRP A 169 31.86 -8.98 8.67
C TRP A 169 31.65 -8.81 7.16
N LEU A 170 30.73 -7.92 6.77
CA LEU A 170 30.38 -7.59 5.40
C LEU A 170 30.87 -6.19 5.02
N ALA A 171 31.51 -6.06 3.86
CA ALA A 171 31.87 -4.78 3.27
C ALA A 171 31.44 -4.71 1.80
N LEU A 172 31.04 -3.53 1.34
CA LEU A 172 30.64 -3.33 -0.05
C LEU A 172 31.75 -2.58 -0.80
N PHE A 173 32.28 -3.20 -1.86
CA PHE A 173 33.34 -2.62 -2.67
C PHE A 173 32.91 -2.35 -4.10
N THR A 174 33.42 -1.27 -4.66
CA THR A 174 33.15 -0.84 -6.03
C THR A 174 34.43 -0.85 -6.85
N PHE A 175 34.35 -1.46 -8.03
CA PHE A 175 35.48 -1.69 -8.91
C PHE A 175 35.18 -1.23 -10.33
N SER A 176 36.17 -0.64 -10.98
CA SER A 176 36.10 -0.48 -12.43
C SER A 176 36.32 -1.84 -13.11
N HIS A 177 35.84 -1.99 -14.35
CA HIS A 177 36.00 -3.24 -15.08
C HIS A 177 37.47 -3.68 -15.22
N ASP A 178 38.39 -2.73 -15.36
CA ASP A 178 39.82 -2.97 -15.53
C ASP A 178 40.53 -3.42 -14.23
N GLU A 179 39.92 -3.20 -13.06
CA GLU A 179 40.49 -3.56 -11.76
C GLU A 179 40.30 -5.05 -11.42
N LEU A 180 39.28 -5.70 -11.99
CA LEU A 180 38.95 -7.11 -11.76
C LEU A 180 39.18 -8.01 -12.99
N LEU A 181 39.61 -7.43 -14.12
CA LEU A 181 39.82 -8.14 -15.36
C LEU A 181 41.02 -9.09 -15.23
N LEU A 182 40.79 -10.38 -15.44
CA LEU A 182 41.82 -11.41 -15.37
C LEU A 182 42.25 -11.82 -16.78
N GLN A 183 43.56 -11.92 -16.99
CA GLN A 183 44.09 -12.45 -18.25
C GLN A 183 44.11 -13.99 -18.25
N PRO A 184 43.98 -14.64 -19.43
CA PRO A 184 44.10 -16.09 -19.54
C PRO A 184 45.45 -16.57 -18.97
N GLY A 185 45.40 -17.50 -18.01
CA GLY A 185 46.58 -18.08 -17.34
C GLY A 185 46.98 -17.46 -16.00
N GLU A 186 46.34 -16.37 -15.56
CA GLU A 186 46.65 -15.73 -14.26
C GLU A 186 46.18 -16.55 -13.04
N LEU A 187 45.29 -17.51 -13.26
CA LEU A 187 44.75 -18.47 -12.27
C LEU A 187 45.34 -19.89 -12.44
N GLY A 188 46.53 -19.99 -13.02
CA GLY A 188 47.17 -21.26 -13.37
C GLY A 188 46.51 -21.94 -14.59
N ASP A 189 46.64 -23.27 -14.67
CA ASP A 189 46.15 -24.10 -15.79
C ASP A 189 44.61 -24.30 -15.81
N LYS A 190 43.86 -23.66 -14.89
CA LYS A 190 42.41 -23.81 -14.81
C LYS A 190 41.70 -22.85 -15.76
N GLU A 191 40.86 -23.37 -16.65
CA GLU A 191 39.91 -22.57 -17.40
C GLU A 191 38.85 -21.97 -16.47
N PHE A 192 38.66 -20.66 -16.55
CA PHE A 192 37.65 -19.94 -15.77
C PHE A 192 36.77 -19.08 -16.68
N LYS A 193 35.54 -18.81 -16.22
CA LYS A 193 34.62 -17.85 -16.84
C LYS A 193 34.30 -16.77 -15.82
N GLN A 194 34.63 -15.53 -16.15
CA GLN A 194 34.23 -14.37 -15.34
C GLN A 194 32.78 -13.99 -15.64
N SER A 195 32.05 -13.62 -14.58
CA SER A 195 30.75 -12.98 -14.70
C SER A 195 30.88 -11.56 -15.30
N GLN A 196 29.76 -10.93 -15.64
CA GLN A 196 29.78 -9.51 -16.08
C GLN A 196 30.36 -8.58 -15.01
N ALA A 197 30.25 -8.95 -13.72
CA ALA A 197 30.82 -8.21 -12.62
C ALA A 197 32.31 -8.52 -12.39
N GLY A 198 32.88 -9.55 -13.03
CA GLY A 198 34.28 -9.95 -12.83
C GLY A 198 34.50 -11.05 -11.78
N ALA A 199 33.41 -11.60 -11.21
CA ALA A 199 33.50 -12.71 -10.26
C ALA A 199 33.74 -14.05 -10.97
N VAL A 200 34.46 -14.96 -10.32
CA VAL A 200 34.68 -16.33 -10.79
C VAL A 200 33.99 -17.30 -9.85
N LYS A 201 33.14 -18.16 -10.41
CA LYS A 201 32.45 -19.22 -9.65
C LYS A 201 33.32 -20.47 -9.59
N MET A 202 33.66 -20.93 -8.39
CA MET A 202 34.42 -22.17 -8.15
C MET A 202 34.12 -22.75 -6.76
N THR A 203 34.58 -23.98 -6.48
CA THR A 203 34.43 -24.56 -5.14
C THR A 203 35.45 -23.97 -4.17
N VAL A 204 35.12 -23.88 -2.88
CA VAL A 204 36.06 -23.39 -1.84
C VAL A 204 37.33 -24.26 -1.81
N GLY A 205 37.19 -25.57 -1.99
CA GLY A 205 38.32 -26.50 -2.04
C GLY A 205 39.23 -26.30 -3.26
N ASP A 206 38.68 -25.84 -4.38
CA ASP A 206 39.46 -25.49 -5.58
C ASP A 206 40.15 -24.14 -5.47
N PHE A 207 39.51 -23.17 -4.82
CA PHE A 207 40.05 -21.85 -4.54
C PHE A 207 41.28 -21.93 -3.61
N LEU A 208 41.20 -22.73 -2.55
CA LEU A 208 42.31 -22.93 -1.60
C LEU A 208 43.53 -23.66 -2.20
N LYS A 209 43.40 -24.27 -3.37
CA LYS A 209 44.50 -24.94 -4.10
C LYS A 209 45.23 -24.01 -5.07
N LEU A 210 44.80 -22.76 -5.21
CA LEU A 210 45.42 -21.81 -6.14
C LEU A 210 46.76 -21.35 -5.58
N ASP A 211 47.83 -21.60 -6.34
CA ASP A 211 49.17 -21.14 -6.01
C ASP A 211 49.32 -19.63 -6.29
N ASN A 212 50.25 -18.97 -5.60
CA ASN A 212 50.55 -17.53 -5.74
C ASN A 212 49.40 -16.55 -5.40
N MET A 213 48.44 -16.98 -4.59
CA MET A 213 47.33 -16.14 -4.14
C MET A 213 47.39 -15.88 -2.64
N ALA A 214 46.99 -14.68 -2.23
CA ALA A 214 46.78 -14.35 -0.83
C ALA A 214 45.26 -14.47 -0.52
N THR A 215 44.86 -15.01 0.62
CA THR A 215 43.44 -15.09 0.99
C THR A 215 43.24 -15.02 2.50
N PRO A 216 42.19 -14.31 2.98
CA PRO A 216 41.81 -14.31 4.39
C PRO A 216 41.00 -15.55 4.80
N ILE A 217 40.61 -16.40 3.85
CA ILE A 217 39.77 -17.58 4.13
C ILE A 217 40.62 -18.66 4.79
N VAL A 218 40.39 -18.88 6.09
CA VAL A 218 41.02 -19.96 6.84
C VAL A 218 40.19 -21.24 6.67
N ALA A 219 40.83 -22.33 6.27
CA ALA A 219 40.18 -23.63 6.19
C ALA A 219 39.89 -24.16 7.61
N ASP A 220 38.65 -24.06 8.09
CA ASP A 220 38.24 -24.76 9.30
C ASP A 220 38.13 -26.27 8.99
N PRO A 221 38.92 -27.15 9.64
CA PRO A 221 38.96 -28.59 9.33
C PRO A 221 37.68 -29.36 9.71
N SER A 222 36.64 -28.69 10.23
CA SER A 222 35.50 -29.32 10.92
C SER A 222 34.21 -29.51 10.11
N LYS A 223 34.07 -28.96 8.89
CA LYS A 223 32.86 -29.12 8.03
C LYS A 223 33.20 -29.45 6.57
N ASP A 224 32.27 -30.13 5.89
CA ASP A 224 32.25 -30.45 4.44
C ASP A 224 32.08 -29.19 3.56
N VAL A 225 32.87 -28.13 3.80
CA VAL A 225 32.76 -26.84 3.10
C VAL A 225 33.53 -26.83 1.77
N LYS A 226 34.42 -27.81 1.57
CA LYS A 226 35.30 -27.88 0.39
C LYS A 226 34.53 -28.02 -0.93
N ASP A 227 33.36 -28.67 -0.90
CA ASP A 227 32.54 -28.91 -2.08
C ASP A 227 31.51 -27.81 -2.34
N LEU A 228 31.42 -26.80 -1.46
CA LEU A 228 30.50 -25.68 -1.62
C LEU A 228 30.97 -24.77 -2.76
N GLY A 229 30.08 -24.51 -3.72
CA GLY A 229 30.32 -23.55 -4.80
C GLY A 229 30.08 -22.12 -4.33
N ALA A 230 31.07 -21.26 -4.49
CA ALA A 230 31.02 -19.85 -4.12
C ALA A 230 31.58 -18.97 -5.25
N GLU A 231 31.38 -17.66 -5.13
CA GLU A 231 31.91 -16.67 -6.07
C GLU A 231 33.07 -15.91 -5.42
N PHE A 232 34.17 -15.78 -6.17
CA PHE A 232 35.39 -15.14 -5.70
C PHE A 232 35.79 -14.00 -6.64
N ILE A 233 36.33 -12.94 -6.07
CA ILE A 233 36.98 -11.85 -6.80
C ILE A 233 38.48 -11.88 -6.54
N PHE A 234 39.25 -11.43 -7.53
CA PHE A 234 40.69 -11.44 -7.49
C PHE A 234 41.20 -10.01 -7.66
N VAL A 235 41.71 -9.45 -6.57
CA VAL A 235 42.08 -8.04 -6.46
C VAL A 235 43.60 -7.91 -6.50
N LYS A 236 44.12 -6.88 -7.19
CA LYS A 236 45.57 -6.62 -7.21
C LYS A 236 46.08 -6.28 -5.79
N PRO A 237 47.30 -6.71 -5.40
CA PRO A 237 47.85 -6.47 -4.06
C PRO A 237 47.88 -4.99 -3.66
N ASP A 238 48.20 -4.09 -4.58
CA ASP A 238 48.21 -2.64 -4.29
C ASP A 238 46.80 -2.09 -4.02
N LEU A 239 45.80 -2.54 -4.77
CA LEU A 239 44.41 -2.15 -4.56
C LEU A 239 43.87 -2.72 -3.25
N PHE A 240 44.17 -3.97 -2.93
CA PHE A 240 43.84 -4.57 -1.63
C PHE A 240 44.48 -3.78 -0.47
N THR A 241 45.77 -3.44 -0.62
CA THR A 241 46.47 -2.62 0.38
C THR A 241 45.80 -1.27 0.57
N SER A 242 45.35 -0.63 -0.51
CA SER A 242 44.62 0.64 -0.45
C SER A 242 43.27 0.52 0.26
N LEU A 243 42.59 -0.62 0.12
CA LEU A 243 41.28 -0.83 0.72
C LEU A 243 41.39 -0.99 2.22
N PHE A 244 42.42 -1.63 2.75
CA PHE A 244 42.55 -1.95 4.18
C PHE A 244 43.65 -1.13 4.91
N SER A 245 44.10 -0.01 4.33
CA SER A 245 45.07 0.90 4.96
C SER A 245 44.41 2.18 5.44
N THR A 246 44.93 2.74 6.53
CA THR A 246 44.56 4.09 6.99
C THR A 246 45.25 5.17 6.15
N PHE A 247 44.66 6.36 6.07
CA PHE A 247 45.24 7.54 5.44
C PHE A 247 45.41 8.65 6.48
N ASP A 248 46.49 9.42 6.38
CA ASP A 248 46.70 10.57 7.26
C ASP A 248 45.97 11.84 6.77
N GLU A 249 46.09 12.94 7.52
CA GLU A 249 45.49 14.24 7.17
C GLU A 249 45.96 14.78 5.81
N ARG A 250 47.06 14.27 5.27
CA ARG A 250 47.61 14.65 3.95
C ARG A 250 47.20 13.68 2.85
N ASN A 251 46.31 12.72 3.16
CA ASN A 251 45.86 11.67 2.25
C ASN A 251 46.99 10.74 1.77
N GLU A 252 48.07 10.61 2.56
CA GLU A 252 49.13 9.64 2.30
C GLU A 252 48.79 8.29 2.95
N ARG A 253 49.05 7.20 2.23
CA ARG A 253 48.71 5.84 2.66
C ARG A 253 49.65 5.38 3.79
N GLN A 254 49.08 5.05 4.95
CA GLN A 254 49.80 4.49 6.10
C GLN A 254 49.52 2.99 6.19
N VAL A 255 50.54 2.17 5.91
CA VAL A 255 50.44 0.70 5.96
C VAL A 255 50.84 0.22 7.35
N GLY A 256 49.84 -0.20 8.13
CA GLY A 256 50.04 -0.79 9.47
C GLY A 256 50.66 -2.18 9.43
N LYS A 257 50.82 -2.81 10.60
CA LYS A 257 51.38 -4.17 10.72
C LYS A 257 50.46 -5.24 10.12
N HIS A 258 49.15 -5.04 10.25
CA HIS A 258 48.09 -5.90 9.73
C HIS A 258 47.08 -5.05 8.95
N PRO A 259 46.26 -5.66 8.06
CA PRO A 259 45.15 -4.99 7.41
C PRO A 259 44.15 -4.43 8.42
N ASP A 260 43.72 -3.18 8.26
CA ASP A 260 42.78 -2.50 9.15
C ASP A 260 41.34 -2.56 8.60
N THR A 261 40.42 -3.02 9.45
CA THR A 261 38.98 -3.10 9.15
C THR A 261 38.15 -2.10 9.97
N ASP A 262 38.75 -1.30 10.85
CA ASP A 262 38.06 -0.37 11.75
C ASP A 262 37.23 0.67 10.98
N GLN A 263 37.65 1.08 9.78
CA GLN A 263 36.92 2.07 8.96
C GLN A 263 35.52 1.60 8.51
N TYR A 264 35.30 0.29 8.39
CA TYR A 264 34.02 -0.26 7.90
C TYR A 264 32.91 -0.20 8.95
N LYS A 265 33.23 0.07 10.23
CA LYS A 265 32.23 0.23 11.29
C LYS A 265 31.26 1.39 11.07
N TYR A 266 31.63 2.36 10.21
CA TYR A 266 30.79 3.51 9.88
C TYR A 266 29.96 3.32 8.61
N LEU A 267 30.17 2.23 7.87
CA LEU A 267 29.55 1.96 6.58
C LEU A 267 28.40 0.96 6.67
N SER A 268 27.96 0.63 7.89
CA SER A 268 26.80 -0.21 8.11
C SER A 268 25.99 0.26 9.30
N HIS A 269 24.67 0.15 9.21
CA HIS A 269 23.73 0.54 10.26
C HIS A 269 22.40 -0.19 10.07
N VAL A 270 21.56 -0.17 11.10
CA VAL A 270 20.19 -0.70 11.06
C VAL A 270 19.20 0.45 11.13
N ARG A 271 18.15 0.35 10.33
CA ARG A 271 17.04 1.30 10.26
C ARG A 271 15.77 0.61 10.76
N LYS A 272 15.20 1.12 11.84
CA LYS A 272 13.82 0.83 12.26
C LYS A 272 12.94 1.94 11.72
N ILE A 273 11.99 1.59 10.85
CA ILE A 273 11.16 2.55 10.12
C ILE A 273 9.68 2.26 10.35
N ASN A 274 8.87 3.31 10.44
CA ASN A 274 7.42 3.19 10.38
C ASN A 274 6.99 3.15 8.91
N THR A 275 6.36 2.05 8.48
CA THR A 275 5.97 1.80 7.07
C THR A 275 4.62 2.41 6.69
N LYS A 276 3.96 3.11 7.62
CA LYS A 276 2.67 3.75 7.37
C LYS A 276 2.78 4.81 6.27
N GLY A 277 1.90 4.72 5.26
CA GLY A 277 1.85 5.64 4.13
C GLY A 277 2.70 5.23 2.91
N MET A 278 3.38 4.09 2.97
CA MET A 278 4.16 3.55 1.84
C MET A 278 3.27 2.72 0.89
N ALA A 279 3.63 2.64 -0.39
CA ALA A 279 2.87 1.90 -1.42
C ALA A 279 2.73 0.40 -1.08
N ILE A 280 3.81 -0.20 -0.57
CA ILE A 280 3.87 -1.61 -0.15
C ILE A 280 3.97 -1.66 1.38
N ALA A 281 3.05 -0.99 2.09
CA ALA A 281 2.92 -1.20 3.53
C ALA A 281 2.30 -2.59 3.75
N GLY A 282 3.11 -3.55 4.23
CA GLY A 282 2.66 -4.87 4.65
C GLY A 282 1.71 -4.83 5.86
N VAL A 283 1.39 -6.00 6.43
CA VAL A 283 0.54 -6.11 7.64
C VAL A 283 1.21 -5.44 8.85
N GLU A 284 2.54 -5.40 8.89
CA GLU A 284 3.33 -4.82 9.97
C GLU A 284 3.54 -3.31 9.75
N ASP A 285 3.34 -2.52 10.81
CA ASP A 285 3.54 -1.06 10.83
C ASP A 285 5.02 -0.65 10.93
N PHE A 286 5.92 -1.60 11.17
CA PHE A 286 7.36 -1.36 11.33
C PHE A 286 8.18 -2.30 10.45
N GLY A 287 9.23 -1.78 9.85
CA GLY A 287 10.25 -2.57 9.16
C GLY A 287 11.62 -2.31 9.78
N ILE A 288 12.40 -3.36 10.01
CA ILE A 288 13.78 -3.27 10.51
C ILE A 288 14.68 -3.82 9.41
N PHE A 289 15.59 -2.99 8.91
CA PHE A 289 16.47 -3.35 7.80
C PHE A 289 17.92 -3.00 8.15
N SER A 290 18.86 -3.88 7.83
CA SER A 290 20.28 -3.52 7.86
C SER A 290 20.73 -3.00 6.50
N CYS A 291 21.64 -2.03 6.50
CA CYS A 291 22.17 -1.41 5.30
C CYS A 291 23.69 -1.43 5.34
N VAL A 292 24.31 -1.76 4.20
CA VAL A 292 25.76 -1.72 3.99
C VAL A 292 26.03 -0.77 2.82
N ILE A 293 26.90 0.21 3.04
CA ILE A 293 27.24 1.28 2.10
C ILE A 293 28.66 1.06 1.58
N GLY A 294 28.87 1.33 0.30
CA GLY A 294 30.19 1.26 -0.33
C GLY A 294 31.09 2.41 0.08
N ASN A 295 32.39 2.16 0.10
CA ASN A 295 33.40 3.16 0.47
C ASN A 295 33.88 4.03 -0.71
N ARG A 296 33.52 3.68 -1.96
CA ARG A 296 34.07 4.32 -3.17
C ARG A 296 32.96 4.67 -4.18
N CYS A 297 33.03 5.88 -4.70
CA CYS A 297 32.17 6.42 -5.76
C CYS A 297 32.60 5.97 -7.17
N GLY A 298 31.81 6.32 -8.17
CA GLY A 298 32.18 6.15 -9.57
C GLY A 298 33.40 6.98 -9.99
N PRO A 299 34.03 6.66 -11.14
CA PRO A 299 35.14 7.44 -11.67
C PRO A 299 34.68 8.86 -11.98
N LEU A 300 35.48 9.85 -11.54
CA LEU A 300 35.08 11.25 -11.62
C LEU A 300 35.33 11.92 -12.97
N ASN A 301 36.27 11.39 -13.76
CA ASN A 301 36.80 12.01 -14.98
C ASN A 301 36.54 11.15 -16.23
N ASN A 302 35.37 10.50 -16.32
CA ASN A 302 35.04 9.64 -17.44
C ASN A 302 34.40 10.44 -18.60
N PRO A 303 35.02 10.48 -19.80
CA PRO A 303 34.43 11.15 -20.96
C PRO A 303 33.26 10.34 -21.55
N THR A 304 33.23 9.03 -21.32
CA THR A 304 32.18 8.09 -21.73
C THR A 304 31.59 7.38 -20.53
N ALA A 305 30.39 6.83 -20.69
CA ALA A 305 29.75 6.04 -19.65
C ALA A 305 30.64 4.85 -19.25
N ALA A 306 30.88 4.68 -17.96
CA ALA A 306 31.81 3.66 -17.44
C ALA A 306 31.03 2.57 -16.70
N ASN A 307 31.30 1.30 -16.99
CA ASN A 307 30.69 0.18 -16.29
C ASN A 307 31.45 -0.11 -14.99
N ILE A 308 30.71 -0.23 -13.90
CA ILE A 308 31.22 -0.48 -12.55
C ILE A 308 30.61 -1.77 -12.04
N SER A 309 31.44 -2.55 -11.37
CA SER A 309 31.05 -3.75 -10.64
C SER A 309 31.01 -3.45 -9.15
N VAL A 310 29.95 -3.91 -8.48
CA VAL A 310 29.80 -3.80 -7.03
C VAL A 310 29.75 -5.19 -6.42
N HIS A 311 30.51 -5.42 -5.36
CA HIS A 311 30.62 -6.70 -4.68
C HIS A 311 30.42 -6.54 -3.18
N LEU A 312 29.50 -7.32 -2.63
CA LEU A 312 29.38 -7.55 -1.19
C LEU A 312 30.38 -8.64 -0.80
N VAL A 313 31.41 -8.24 -0.05
CA VAL A 313 32.57 -9.07 0.26
C VAL A 313 32.62 -9.40 1.75
N SER A 314 33.02 -10.64 2.05
CA SER A 314 33.35 -11.05 3.41
C SER A 314 34.72 -10.51 3.82
N ILE A 315 34.78 -9.76 4.92
CA ILE A 315 36.04 -9.29 5.53
C ILE A 315 36.48 -10.13 6.74
N GLU A 316 35.81 -11.26 6.97
CA GLU A 316 36.20 -12.25 7.97
C GLU A 316 37.65 -12.71 7.73
N GLY A 317 38.48 -12.70 8.79
CA GLY A 317 39.87 -13.16 8.74
C GLY A 317 40.86 -12.19 8.08
N VAL A 318 40.43 -11.04 7.57
CA VAL A 318 41.31 -10.06 6.91
C VAL A 318 42.32 -9.45 7.88
N GLU A 319 41.89 -9.10 9.10
CA GLU A 319 42.77 -8.51 10.11
C GLU A 319 43.83 -9.50 10.63
N GLU A 320 43.53 -10.79 10.64
CA GLU A 320 44.45 -11.85 11.08
C GLU A 320 45.49 -12.21 9.99
N MET A 321 45.24 -11.79 8.75
CA MET A 321 46.08 -12.07 7.59
C MET A 321 47.36 -11.21 7.58
N GLU A 322 48.44 -11.73 6.98
CA GLU A 322 49.61 -10.93 6.62
C GLU A 322 49.37 -10.17 5.30
N TRP A 323 49.99 -9.00 5.13
CA TRP A 323 49.96 -8.29 3.86
C TRP A 323 50.49 -9.16 2.69
N PRO A 324 49.93 -8.99 1.48
CA PRO A 324 50.34 -9.79 0.32
C PRO A 324 51.82 -9.56 -0.01
N LYS A 325 52.57 -10.64 -0.18
CA LYS A 325 54.03 -10.62 -0.43
C LYS A 325 54.31 -10.39 -1.91
N SER A 326 55.50 -9.88 -2.26
CA SER A 326 55.87 -9.50 -3.64
C SER A 326 55.83 -10.62 -4.70
N GLY A 327 55.59 -11.87 -4.32
CA GLY A 327 55.39 -13.01 -5.23
C GLY A 327 53.93 -13.41 -5.46
N GLN A 328 52.97 -12.80 -4.76
CA GLN A 328 51.54 -13.07 -4.94
C GLN A 328 50.97 -12.13 -6.00
N SER A 329 50.30 -12.69 -7.00
CA SER A 329 49.77 -11.91 -8.13
C SER A 329 48.47 -11.19 -7.77
N HIS A 330 47.61 -11.84 -6.98
CA HIS A 330 46.29 -11.34 -6.59
C HIS A 330 45.89 -11.80 -5.18
N VAL A 331 44.94 -11.08 -4.59
CA VAL A 331 44.27 -11.42 -3.33
C VAL A 331 42.87 -11.91 -3.65
N GLY A 332 42.53 -13.12 -3.22
CA GLY A 332 41.23 -13.73 -3.43
C GLY A 332 40.28 -13.45 -2.27
N LEU A 333 39.14 -12.83 -2.57
CA LEU A 333 38.09 -12.51 -1.60
C LEU A 333 36.77 -13.17 -1.99
N CYS A 334 35.96 -13.57 -1.01
CA CYS A 334 34.63 -14.14 -1.26
C CYS A 334 33.61 -13.02 -1.52
N SER A 335 32.96 -13.09 -2.69
CA SER A 335 31.89 -12.18 -3.10
C SER A 335 30.54 -12.87 -2.88
N LEU A 336 29.81 -12.44 -1.87
CA LEU A 336 28.51 -13.01 -1.47
C LEU A 336 27.36 -12.56 -2.37
N TYR A 337 27.45 -11.34 -2.91
CA TYR A 337 26.48 -10.78 -3.84
C TYR A 337 27.18 -9.78 -4.75
N ASN A 338 26.78 -9.71 -6.03
CA ASN A 338 27.36 -8.76 -6.97
C ASN A 338 26.35 -8.29 -8.02
N TRP A 339 26.58 -7.08 -8.51
CA TRP A 339 25.80 -6.47 -9.59
C TRP A 339 26.66 -5.44 -10.34
N THR A 340 26.20 -5.01 -11.50
CA THR A 340 26.85 -3.98 -12.31
C THR A 340 25.93 -2.81 -12.60
N TYR A 341 26.49 -1.61 -12.68
CA TYR A 341 25.77 -0.40 -13.08
C TYR A 341 26.67 0.50 -13.92
N THR A 342 26.08 1.48 -14.60
CA THR A 342 26.82 2.39 -15.46
C THR A 342 26.89 3.77 -14.84
N VAL A 343 28.08 4.37 -14.78
CA VAL A 343 28.25 5.76 -14.34
C VAL A 343 28.22 6.69 -15.54
N LEU A 344 27.31 7.66 -15.48
CA LEU A 344 27.15 8.67 -16.50
C LEU A 344 28.28 9.72 -16.43
N PRO A 345 28.67 10.30 -17.58
CA PRO A 345 29.54 11.47 -17.61
C PRO A 345 28.96 12.65 -16.82
N PRO A 346 29.79 13.59 -16.35
CA PRO A 346 29.33 14.77 -15.62
C PRO A 346 28.33 15.61 -16.44
N GLY A 347 27.25 16.08 -15.79
CA GLY A 347 26.22 16.95 -16.39
C GLY A 347 25.00 16.25 -16.99
N GLN A 348 24.84 14.93 -16.78
CA GLN A 348 23.67 14.16 -17.22
C GLN A 348 22.59 13.99 -16.13
N PHE A 349 21.57 13.16 -16.40
CA PHE A 349 20.38 12.93 -15.57
C PHE A 349 20.69 12.86 -14.07
N ASN A 350 20.01 13.70 -13.30
CA ASN A 350 20.11 13.77 -11.85
C ASN A 350 18.69 13.66 -11.28
N VAL A 351 18.49 12.67 -10.39
CA VAL A 351 17.20 12.39 -9.73
C VAL A 351 16.60 13.65 -9.09
N ARG A 352 17.42 14.50 -8.47
CA ARG A 352 16.92 15.73 -7.86
C ARG A 352 16.40 16.71 -8.92
N ASP A 353 17.14 16.89 -10.01
CA ASP A 353 16.74 17.79 -11.09
C ASP A 353 15.45 17.29 -11.76
N ALA A 354 15.26 15.97 -11.83
CA ALA A 354 14.00 15.36 -12.26
C ALA A 354 12.84 15.67 -11.30
N PHE A 355 13.01 15.57 -9.98
CA PHE A 355 11.99 16.00 -9.02
C PHE A 355 11.68 17.51 -9.10
N GLU A 356 12.71 18.36 -9.26
CA GLU A 356 12.53 19.80 -9.44
C GLU A 356 11.80 20.12 -10.76
N HIS A 357 12.07 19.37 -11.82
CA HIS A 357 11.39 19.48 -13.11
C HIS A 357 9.90 19.13 -12.98
N LEU A 358 9.57 18.01 -12.33
CA LEU A 358 8.18 17.62 -12.06
C LEU A 358 7.41 18.70 -11.30
N GLY A 359 8.05 19.33 -10.31
CA GLY A 359 7.47 20.44 -9.55
C GLY A 359 7.26 21.72 -10.37
N ARG A 360 8.07 21.95 -11.42
CA ARG A 360 7.91 23.10 -12.34
C ARG A 360 6.84 22.84 -13.41
N GLU A 361 6.63 21.59 -13.81
CA GLU A 361 5.68 21.18 -14.86
C GLU A 361 4.27 20.82 -14.35
N LEU A 362 3.90 21.29 -13.16
CA LEU A 362 2.60 21.02 -12.56
C LEU A 362 1.45 21.51 -13.43
N ASN A 363 0.52 20.62 -13.77
CA ASN A 363 -0.68 20.97 -14.53
C ASN A 363 -1.86 20.07 -14.15
N VAL A 364 -3.03 20.38 -14.69
CA VAL A 364 -4.23 19.52 -14.58
C VAL A 364 -4.31 18.55 -15.77
N LEU A 365 -5.06 17.46 -15.61
CA LEU A 365 -5.27 16.43 -16.63
C LEU A 365 -6.13 16.97 -17.77
N ARG A 366 -5.49 17.53 -18.79
CA ARG A 366 -6.11 18.09 -20.00
C ARG A 366 -5.12 18.11 -21.17
N PRO A 367 -5.58 18.31 -22.43
CA PRO A 367 -4.69 18.52 -23.56
C PRO A 367 -3.71 19.68 -23.33
N ALA A 368 -2.54 19.61 -23.98
CA ALA A 368 -1.57 20.69 -23.95
C ALA A 368 -2.19 22.03 -24.42
N GLU A 369 -1.74 23.14 -23.82
CA GLU A 369 -2.32 24.46 -24.08
C GLU A 369 -2.20 24.91 -25.55
N THR A 370 -1.21 24.38 -26.26
CA THR A 370 -0.99 24.58 -27.69
C THR A 370 -2.15 24.05 -28.55
N VAL A 371 -2.93 23.09 -28.05
CA VAL A 371 -4.04 22.46 -28.78
C VAL A 371 -5.31 23.32 -28.70
N PHE A 372 -5.69 23.80 -27.51
CA PHE A 372 -6.99 24.46 -27.32
C PHE A 372 -6.94 25.99 -27.34
N LYS A 373 -5.82 26.64 -26.98
CA LYS A 373 -5.71 28.12 -27.02
C LYS A 373 -5.95 28.73 -28.41
N PRO A 374 -5.46 28.15 -29.52
CA PRO A 374 -5.74 28.67 -30.86
C PRO A 374 -7.24 28.63 -31.19
N LEU A 375 -7.94 27.58 -30.74
CA LEU A 375 -9.38 27.43 -30.95
C LEU A 375 -10.20 28.45 -30.14
N GLN A 376 -9.79 28.72 -28.89
CA GLN A 376 -10.40 29.75 -28.05
C GLN A 376 -10.17 31.17 -28.57
N SER A 377 -9.05 31.40 -29.25
CA SER A 377 -8.70 32.71 -29.81
C SER A 377 -9.30 32.94 -31.20
N SER A 378 -9.99 31.95 -31.76
CA SER A 378 -10.64 32.07 -33.05
C SER A 378 -11.90 32.93 -32.97
N GLY A 379 -12.21 33.69 -34.03
CA GLY A 379 -13.44 34.50 -34.09
C GLY A 379 -14.75 33.70 -34.23
N ASN A 380 -14.67 32.36 -34.36
CA ASN A 380 -15.83 31.49 -34.56
C ASN A 380 -16.36 30.95 -33.21
N LYS A 381 -17.65 31.20 -32.91
CA LYS A 381 -18.32 30.73 -31.69
C LYS A 381 -18.27 29.21 -31.49
N VAL A 382 -18.30 28.42 -32.56
CA VAL A 382 -18.23 26.95 -32.48
C VAL A 382 -16.83 26.51 -32.08
N SER A 383 -15.80 27.08 -32.71
CA SER A 383 -14.39 26.80 -32.40
C SER A 383 -14.02 27.24 -30.99
N MET A 384 -14.53 28.38 -30.51
CA MET A 384 -14.37 28.80 -29.12
C MET A 384 -14.97 27.78 -28.14
N ARG A 385 -16.22 27.36 -28.39
CA ARG A 385 -16.89 26.34 -27.56
C ARG A 385 -16.17 25.00 -27.58
N LEU A 386 -15.62 24.59 -28.72
CA LEU A 386 -14.84 23.36 -28.83
C LEU A 386 -13.53 23.48 -28.03
N GLY A 387 -12.84 24.61 -28.12
CA GLY A 387 -11.67 24.91 -27.29
C GLY A 387 -11.99 24.85 -25.79
N ASP A 388 -13.14 25.37 -25.37
CA ASP A 388 -13.60 25.26 -23.98
C ASP A 388 -13.84 23.80 -23.57
N ARG A 389 -14.46 22.98 -24.43
CA ARG A 389 -14.66 21.54 -24.16
C ARG A 389 -13.33 20.79 -24.03
N LEU A 390 -12.35 21.06 -24.89
CA LEU A 390 -11.01 20.47 -24.78
C LEU A 390 -10.33 20.91 -23.48
N LYS A 391 -10.46 22.19 -23.10
CA LYS A 391 -9.94 22.71 -21.82
C LYS A 391 -10.58 22.02 -20.61
N ASP A 392 -11.85 21.63 -20.71
CA ASP A 392 -12.60 20.86 -19.71
C ASP A 392 -12.25 19.35 -19.72
N GLY A 393 -11.25 18.92 -20.51
CA GLY A 393 -10.72 17.55 -20.52
C GLY A 393 -11.43 16.61 -21.49
N TYR A 394 -12.32 17.11 -22.34
CA TYR A 394 -12.95 16.29 -23.37
C TYR A 394 -11.98 15.96 -24.51
N SER A 395 -12.13 14.77 -25.07
CA SER A 395 -11.49 14.32 -26.30
C SER A 395 -12.55 14.01 -27.35
N LEU A 396 -12.21 14.14 -28.63
CA LEU A 396 -13.08 13.75 -29.74
C LEU A 396 -12.83 12.28 -30.07
N VAL A 397 -13.89 11.47 -30.06
CA VAL A 397 -13.80 10.04 -30.36
C VAL A 397 -14.69 9.68 -31.53
N LYS A 398 -14.24 8.71 -32.32
CA LYS A 398 -15.06 8.08 -33.34
C LYS A 398 -16.08 7.18 -32.66
N TYR A 399 -17.36 7.44 -32.87
CA TYR A 399 -18.46 6.75 -32.23
C TYR A 399 -19.35 6.06 -33.27
N LYS A 400 -19.69 4.80 -33.01
CA LYS A 400 -20.66 4.05 -33.81
C LYS A 400 -21.97 4.00 -33.05
N VAL A 401 -23.01 4.61 -33.61
CA VAL A 401 -24.36 4.55 -33.02
C VAL A 401 -24.95 3.15 -33.17
N GLN A 402 -26.01 2.85 -32.43
CA GLN A 402 -26.67 1.53 -32.47
C GLN A 402 -27.21 1.15 -33.84
N THR A 403 -27.54 2.13 -34.69
CA THR A 403 -27.96 1.92 -36.08
C THR A 403 -26.80 1.52 -37.00
N GLY A 404 -25.55 1.59 -36.52
CA GLY A 404 -24.33 1.22 -37.26
C GLY A 404 -23.63 2.39 -37.95
N GLU A 405 -24.24 3.58 -37.97
CA GLU A 405 -23.63 4.78 -38.55
C GLU A 405 -22.41 5.24 -37.74
N GLU A 406 -21.41 5.79 -38.43
CA GLU A 406 -20.20 6.33 -37.82
C GLU A 406 -20.29 7.85 -37.72
N THR A 407 -20.12 8.36 -36.50
CA THR A 407 -20.15 9.80 -36.18
C THR A 407 -19.00 10.15 -35.23
N VAL A 408 -18.89 11.43 -34.87
CA VAL A 408 -17.95 11.92 -33.85
C VAL A 408 -18.73 12.27 -32.60
N ALA A 409 -18.17 11.94 -31.44
CA ALA A 409 -18.73 12.27 -30.14
C ALA A 409 -17.68 12.91 -29.24
N LEU A 410 -18.14 13.67 -28.25
CA LEU A 410 -17.34 14.14 -27.14
C LEU A 410 -17.28 13.05 -26.07
N TYR A 411 -16.07 12.79 -25.57
CA TYR A 411 -15.84 11.81 -24.53
C TYR A 411 -14.87 12.34 -23.48
N ARG A 412 -15.18 12.10 -22.21
CA ARG A 412 -14.27 12.23 -21.07
C ARG A 412 -14.44 11.06 -20.12
N GLY A 413 -13.35 10.69 -19.46
CA GLY A 413 -13.37 9.73 -18.36
C GLY A 413 -13.92 10.36 -17.05
N PRO A 414 -13.81 9.63 -15.92
CA PRO A 414 -14.15 10.16 -14.60
C PRO A 414 -13.22 11.29 -14.16
N PHE A 415 -12.03 11.40 -14.73
CA PHE A 415 -11.03 12.40 -14.33
C PHE A 415 -11.22 13.71 -15.10
N THR A 416 -11.53 14.78 -14.38
CA THR A 416 -11.80 16.10 -14.95
C THR A 416 -10.84 17.15 -14.44
N PRO A 417 -10.35 18.07 -15.30
CA PRO A 417 -9.49 19.17 -14.87
C PRO A 417 -10.23 20.22 -14.04
N VAL A 418 -11.57 20.23 -14.10
CA VAL A 418 -12.45 21.16 -13.39
C VAL A 418 -13.47 20.36 -12.58
N ARG A 419 -13.86 20.89 -11.42
CA ARG A 419 -14.92 20.31 -10.59
C ARG A 419 -16.26 20.34 -11.32
N VAL A 420 -16.91 19.18 -11.44
CA VAL A 420 -18.24 19.05 -12.05
C VAL A 420 -19.31 19.02 -10.95
N GLU A 421 -20.37 19.80 -11.11
CA GLU A 421 -21.50 19.81 -10.19
C GLU A 421 -22.44 18.61 -10.45
N LEU A 422 -23.10 18.14 -9.39
CA LEU A 422 -24.10 17.07 -9.48
C LEU A 422 -25.29 17.51 -10.35
N ASN A 423 -25.64 16.68 -11.32
CA ASN A 423 -26.81 16.91 -12.16
C ASN A 423 -28.01 16.14 -11.59
N GLU A 424 -29.01 16.87 -11.10
CA GLU A 424 -30.23 16.28 -10.53
C GLU A 424 -30.98 15.38 -11.52
N GLN A 425 -30.82 15.59 -12.82
CA GLN A 425 -31.45 14.75 -13.85
C GLN A 425 -30.90 13.31 -13.84
N PHE A 426 -29.66 13.13 -13.40
CA PHE A 426 -28.98 11.84 -13.30
C PHE A 426 -29.29 11.07 -12.01
N ASN A 427 -29.97 11.70 -11.06
CA ASN A 427 -30.49 11.00 -9.87
C ASN A 427 -31.61 9.99 -10.22
N LYS A 428 -32.09 9.96 -11.47
CA LYS A 428 -33.08 8.99 -11.94
C LYS A 428 -32.38 7.76 -12.50
N CYS A 429 -32.75 6.59 -11.96
CA CYS A 429 -32.29 5.30 -12.47
C CYS A 429 -32.78 5.06 -13.91
N SER A 430 -31.87 4.71 -14.82
CA SER A 430 -32.19 4.46 -16.23
C SER A 430 -32.07 2.98 -16.60
N ASN A 431 -32.89 2.51 -17.53
CA ASN A 431 -32.78 1.15 -18.07
C ASN A 431 -31.84 1.05 -19.29
N SER A 432 -31.34 2.18 -19.80
CA SER A 432 -30.50 2.25 -20.99
C SER A 432 -29.46 3.37 -20.85
N GLY A 433 -28.20 3.07 -21.14
CA GLY A 433 -27.15 4.11 -21.17
C GLY A 433 -27.44 5.28 -22.12
N GLN A 434 -28.34 5.13 -23.09
CA GLN A 434 -28.75 6.22 -23.99
C GLN A 434 -29.39 7.41 -23.27
N ASP A 435 -30.06 7.19 -22.15
CA ASP A 435 -30.72 8.27 -21.39
C ASP A 435 -29.68 9.25 -20.80
N PHE A 436 -28.41 8.84 -20.75
CA PHE A 436 -27.28 9.62 -20.27
C PHE A 436 -26.50 10.33 -21.39
N GLN A 437 -26.97 10.32 -22.64
CA GLN A 437 -26.35 11.07 -23.74
C GLN A 437 -26.77 12.55 -23.68
N ILE A 438 -25.79 13.46 -23.72
CA ILE A 438 -26.06 14.92 -23.66
C ILE A 438 -25.68 15.56 -25.00
N LEU A 439 -26.63 16.21 -25.67
CA LEU A 439 -26.34 16.97 -26.88
C LEU A 439 -25.78 18.37 -26.52
N ASP A 440 -24.53 18.66 -26.91
CA ASP A 440 -24.03 20.03 -26.87
C ASP A 440 -24.63 20.81 -28.06
N LYS A 441 -25.69 21.57 -27.79
CA LYS A 441 -26.43 22.34 -28.80
C LYS A 441 -25.58 23.35 -29.57
N LYS A 442 -24.44 23.81 -29.04
CA LYS A 442 -23.58 24.81 -29.69
C LYS A 442 -22.62 24.17 -30.70
N VAL A 443 -22.09 22.99 -30.36
CA VAL A 443 -21.14 22.27 -31.24
C VAL A 443 -21.89 21.29 -32.16
N GLY A 444 -23.06 20.82 -31.76
CA GLY A 444 -23.84 19.80 -32.47
C GLY A 444 -23.33 18.38 -32.28
N LEU A 445 -22.45 18.14 -31.29
CA LEU A 445 -21.90 16.83 -30.98
C LEU A 445 -22.54 16.25 -29.71
N MET A 446 -22.68 14.92 -29.71
CA MET A 446 -23.16 14.18 -28.54
C MET A 446 -22.02 13.96 -27.55
N ASP A 447 -22.24 14.27 -26.28
CA ASP A 447 -21.43 13.81 -25.16
C ASP A 447 -21.92 12.44 -24.73
N ILE A 448 -21.05 11.44 -24.89
CA ILE A 448 -21.34 10.04 -24.60
C ILE A 448 -20.68 9.55 -23.30
N SER A 449 -20.06 10.44 -22.53
CA SER A 449 -19.24 10.10 -21.35
C SER A 449 -20.04 9.31 -20.31
N TYR A 450 -21.22 9.80 -19.94
CA TYR A 450 -22.10 9.16 -18.95
C TYR A 450 -22.79 7.91 -19.49
N SER A 451 -23.12 7.89 -20.79
CA SER A 451 -23.62 6.68 -21.46
C SER A 451 -22.58 5.56 -21.43
N ILE A 452 -21.31 5.88 -21.62
CA ILE A 452 -20.20 4.92 -21.53
C ILE A 452 -20.02 4.46 -20.09
N ALA A 453 -20.03 5.38 -19.11
CA ALA A 453 -19.92 5.07 -17.69
C ALA A 453 -20.97 4.02 -17.25
N TRP A 454 -22.23 4.24 -17.63
CA TRP A 454 -23.32 3.32 -17.34
C TRP A 454 -23.11 1.93 -17.96
N GLN A 455 -22.68 1.86 -19.22
CA GLN A 455 -22.43 0.58 -19.88
C GLN A 455 -21.24 -0.16 -19.25
N ILE A 456 -20.17 0.55 -18.89
CA ILE A 456 -19.01 -0.03 -18.19
C ILE A 456 -19.43 -0.58 -16.84
N GLY A 457 -20.20 0.16 -16.05
CA GLY A 457 -20.68 -0.32 -14.76
C GLY A 457 -21.44 -1.64 -14.90
N ARG A 458 -22.32 -1.71 -15.92
CA ARG A 458 -23.06 -2.93 -16.24
C ARG A 458 -22.17 -4.08 -16.70
N THR A 459 -21.18 -3.85 -17.56
CA THR A 459 -20.28 -4.90 -18.05
C THR A 459 -19.31 -5.40 -16.98
N LEU A 460 -18.77 -4.50 -16.14
CA LEU A 460 -17.95 -4.86 -14.99
C LEU A 460 -18.74 -5.70 -13.99
N ALA A 461 -19.98 -5.32 -13.72
CA ALA A 461 -20.88 -6.08 -12.87
C ALA A 461 -21.17 -7.47 -13.45
N LEU A 462 -21.41 -7.59 -14.76
CA LEU A 462 -21.61 -8.88 -15.43
C LEU A 462 -20.38 -9.81 -15.35
N GLY A 463 -19.17 -9.23 -15.30
CA GLY A 463 -17.93 -9.99 -15.15
C GLY A 463 -17.75 -10.63 -13.77
N ASP A 464 -18.47 -10.17 -12.75
CA ASP A 464 -18.33 -10.64 -11.37
C ASP A 464 -19.51 -11.52 -10.94
N LYS A 465 -19.27 -12.85 -10.92
CA LYS A 465 -20.29 -13.84 -10.56
C LYS A 465 -20.76 -13.71 -9.11
N ALA A 466 -19.86 -13.37 -8.18
CA ALA A 466 -20.19 -13.28 -6.76
C ALA A 466 -21.11 -12.08 -6.52
N TYR A 467 -20.78 -10.93 -7.12
CA TYR A 467 -21.61 -9.74 -7.08
C TYR A 467 -23.00 -9.96 -7.68
N VAL A 468 -23.10 -10.52 -8.89
CA VAL A 468 -24.41 -10.72 -9.56
C VAL A 468 -25.30 -11.67 -8.75
N ALA A 469 -24.72 -12.73 -8.19
CA ALA A 469 -25.47 -13.67 -7.35
C ALA A 469 -25.97 -13.00 -6.05
N ALA A 470 -25.13 -12.20 -5.41
CA ALA A 470 -25.52 -11.43 -4.21
C ALA A 470 -26.61 -10.40 -4.54
N LEU A 471 -26.48 -9.64 -5.63
CA LEU A 471 -27.46 -8.65 -6.07
C LEU A 471 -28.82 -9.30 -6.39
N SER A 472 -28.82 -10.46 -7.06
CA SER A 472 -30.06 -11.19 -7.38
C SER A 472 -30.77 -11.70 -6.11
N ARG A 473 -30.02 -12.23 -5.13
CA ARG A 473 -30.58 -12.63 -3.82
C ARG A 473 -31.10 -11.44 -3.04
N LEU A 474 -30.33 -10.35 -2.98
CA LEU A 474 -30.71 -9.11 -2.30
C LEU A 474 -32.03 -8.55 -2.85
N ARG A 475 -32.15 -8.46 -4.18
CA ARG A 475 -33.39 -8.03 -4.85
C ARG A 475 -34.56 -8.97 -4.57
N SER A 476 -34.32 -10.29 -4.56
CA SER A 476 -35.36 -11.28 -4.26
C SER A 476 -35.87 -11.17 -2.82
N ILE A 477 -34.97 -10.95 -1.85
CA ILE A 477 -35.30 -10.72 -0.44
C ILE A 477 -36.08 -9.42 -0.29
N LEU A 478 -35.56 -8.32 -0.85
CA LEU A 478 -36.20 -7.01 -0.83
C LEU A 478 -37.62 -7.12 -1.36
N ARG A 479 -37.79 -7.63 -2.58
CA ARG A 479 -39.10 -7.80 -3.20
C ARG A 479 -40.06 -8.65 -2.37
N THR A 480 -39.60 -9.77 -1.81
CA THR A 480 -40.47 -10.66 -1.02
C THR A 480 -40.99 -9.93 0.22
N LYS A 481 -40.12 -9.16 0.89
CA LYS A 481 -40.47 -8.35 2.05
C LYS A 481 -41.38 -7.17 1.67
N THR A 482 -41.01 -6.39 0.66
CA THR A 482 -41.79 -5.23 0.19
C THR A 482 -43.17 -5.65 -0.27
N MET A 483 -43.28 -6.72 -1.08
CA MET A 483 -44.58 -7.23 -1.50
C MET A 483 -45.43 -7.73 -0.33
N LYS A 484 -44.83 -8.24 0.75
CA LYS A 484 -45.57 -8.64 1.95
C LYS A 484 -46.18 -7.41 2.62
N VAL A 485 -45.39 -6.35 2.82
CA VAL A 485 -45.85 -5.09 3.42
C VAL A 485 -46.94 -4.45 2.56
N CYS A 486 -46.70 -4.23 1.26
CA CYS A 486 -47.69 -3.59 0.39
C CYS A 486 -48.98 -4.43 0.23
N LYS A 487 -48.90 -5.77 0.32
CA LYS A 487 -50.10 -6.62 0.32
C LYS A 487 -50.90 -6.48 1.60
N ILE A 488 -50.23 -6.33 2.74
CA ILE A 488 -50.89 -6.05 4.03
C ILE A 488 -51.60 -4.71 3.92
N ASP A 489 -50.89 -3.66 3.46
CA ASP A 489 -51.45 -2.32 3.29
C ASP A 489 -52.64 -2.30 2.32
N ALA A 490 -52.54 -3.01 1.20
CA ALA A 490 -53.65 -3.10 0.25
C ALA A 490 -54.89 -3.81 0.82
N VAL A 491 -54.71 -4.73 1.77
CA VAL A 491 -55.81 -5.44 2.44
C VAL A 491 -56.39 -4.59 3.57
N THR A 492 -55.58 -3.83 4.29
CA THR A 492 -56.05 -2.89 5.32
C THR A 492 -56.80 -1.72 4.69
N ASP A 493 -56.28 -1.14 3.59
CA ASP A 493 -56.93 -0.06 2.84
C ASP A 493 -58.30 -0.49 2.29
N ALA A 494 -58.42 -1.73 1.81
CA ALA A 494 -59.68 -2.27 1.28
C ALA A 494 -60.68 -2.66 2.38
N GLY A 495 -60.25 -2.70 3.64
CA GLY A 495 -61.00 -3.22 4.78
C GLY A 495 -61.02 -2.27 5.97
N THR A 496 -60.33 -2.67 7.03
CA THR A 496 -60.15 -1.95 8.31
C THR A 496 -58.75 -2.24 8.83
N ASP A 497 -58.26 -1.51 9.83
CA ASP A 497 -56.94 -1.79 10.46
C ASP A 497 -56.82 -3.22 11.01
N GLN A 498 -57.95 -3.87 11.32
CA GLN A 498 -57.98 -5.26 11.78
C GLN A 498 -57.93 -6.28 10.63
N SER A 499 -57.95 -5.87 9.37
CA SER A 499 -58.11 -6.75 8.20
C SER A 499 -56.96 -7.73 7.98
N TYR A 500 -55.78 -7.39 8.46
CA TYR A 500 -54.65 -8.30 8.59
C TYR A 500 -54.45 -8.68 10.06
N ARG A 501 -54.11 -9.94 10.34
CA ARG A 501 -53.74 -10.41 11.69
C ARG A 501 -52.36 -11.04 11.63
N SER A 502 -51.42 -10.48 12.38
CA SER A 502 -50.11 -11.10 12.56
C SER A 502 -50.20 -12.30 13.50
N ARG A 503 -49.14 -13.11 13.55
CA ARG A 503 -49.03 -14.21 14.53
C ARG A 503 -49.09 -13.66 15.96
N ASP A 504 -48.48 -12.52 16.21
CA ASP A 504 -48.44 -11.90 17.53
C ASP A 504 -49.82 -11.37 17.93
N ASP A 505 -50.57 -10.77 16.99
CA ASP A 505 -51.96 -10.38 17.22
C ASP A 505 -52.85 -11.58 17.55
N LEU A 506 -52.65 -12.70 16.85
CA LEU A 506 -53.38 -13.95 17.12
C LEU A 506 -53.05 -14.53 18.50
N LEU A 507 -51.78 -14.48 18.91
CA LEU A 507 -51.35 -14.95 20.23
C LEU A 507 -51.87 -14.04 21.34
N ASN A 508 -51.85 -12.72 21.14
CA ASN A 508 -52.40 -11.73 22.07
C ASN A 508 -53.92 -11.84 22.20
N ASP A 509 -54.62 -12.22 21.12
CA ASP A 509 -56.06 -12.45 21.13
C ASP A 509 -56.46 -13.83 21.68
N LEU A 510 -55.54 -14.78 21.80
CA LEU A 510 -55.83 -16.17 22.16
C LEU A 510 -56.57 -16.30 23.52
N PRO A 511 -56.20 -15.58 24.60
CA PRO A 511 -56.96 -15.60 25.86
C PRO A 511 -58.41 -15.17 25.67
N LYS A 512 -58.65 -14.11 24.88
CA LYS A 512 -59.99 -13.59 24.56
C LYS A 512 -60.80 -14.58 23.70
N THR A 513 -60.15 -15.45 22.93
CA THR A 513 -60.87 -16.48 22.16
C THR A 513 -61.48 -17.56 23.05
N ILE A 514 -60.82 -17.92 24.16
CA ILE A 514 -61.31 -18.90 25.13
C ILE A 514 -62.54 -18.34 25.86
N GLU A 515 -62.46 -17.10 26.34
CA GLU A 515 -63.59 -16.39 26.95
C GLU A 515 -64.80 -16.31 25.99
N ARG A 516 -64.54 -16.10 24.70
CA ARG A 516 -65.60 -15.98 23.69
C ARG A 516 -66.18 -17.32 23.26
N LEU A 517 -65.41 -18.42 23.26
CA LEU A 517 -65.92 -19.77 23.03
C LEU A 517 -66.92 -20.17 24.14
N HIS A 518 -66.61 -19.82 25.39
CA HIS A 518 -67.53 -19.97 26.51
C HIS A 518 -68.83 -19.17 26.30
N GLN A 519 -68.74 -17.96 25.74
CA GLN A 519 -69.93 -17.16 25.42
C GLN A 519 -70.74 -17.66 24.21
N ILE A 520 -70.19 -18.46 23.30
CA ILE A 520 -70.97 -19.05 22.19
C ILE A 520 -71.90 -20.17 22.69
N GLN A 521 -71.50 -20.89 23.74
CA GLN A 521 -72.34 -21.90 24.40
C GLN A 521 -73.53 -21.30 25.15
N LEU A 522 -73.42 -20.03 25.54
CA LEU A 522 -74.51 -19.25 26.12
C LEU A 522 -75.18 -18.50 24.96
N ALA A 523 -76.32 -18.97 24.47
CA ALA A 523 -76.97 -18.37 23.30
C ALA A 523 -77.19 -16.84 23.45
N VAL A 524 -76.30 -16.03 22.85
CA VAL A 524 -76.45 -14.58 22.75
C VAL A 524 -77.01 -14.24 21.35
N PRO A 525 -78.03 -13.35 21.24
CA PRO A 525 -78.63 -13.00 19.96
C PRO A 525 -77.64 -12.23 19.05
N PRO A 526 -77.81 -12.29 17.71
CA PRO A 526 -76.97 -11.51 16.80
C PRO A 526 -77.23 -10.01 16.96
N ALA A 527 -76.14 -9.21 16.91
CA ALA A 527 -76.19 -7.76 16.96
C ALA A 527 -76.95 -7.14 15.76
N PRO A 528 -77.52 -5.92 15.89
CA PRO A 528 -78.43 -5.34 14.91
C PRO A 528 -77.78 -5.02 13.56
N VAL A 529 -78.60 -5.12 12.51
CA VAL A 529 -78.30 -4.89 11.09
C VAL A 529 -78.15 -3.39 10.81
N GLY A 530 -76.98 -2.81 11.12
CA GLY A 530 -76.69 -1.39 10.87
C GLY A 530 -75.35 -1.09 10.20
N ASP A 531 -74.32 -1.93 10.38
CA ASP A 531 -73.01 -1.72 9.76
C ASP A 531 -72.91 -2.46 8.42
N ARG A 532 -72.59 -1.73 7.36
CA ARG A 532 -72.21 -2.36 6.08
C ARG A 532 -71.03 -3.31 6.36
N PRO A 533 -71.04 -4.57 5.90
CA PRO A 533 -69.92 -5.47 6.14
C PRO A 533 -68.67 -4.96 5.41
N HIS A 534 -67.66 -4.52 6.16
CA HIS A 534 -66.32 -4.33 5.63
C HIS A 534 -65.83 -5.68 5.09
N TYR A 535 -65.58 -5.76 3.79
CA TYR A 535 -65.33 -7.01 3.05
C TYR A 535 -64.13 -7.81 3.59
N PHE A 536 -63.15 -7.15 4.22
CA PHE A 536 -61.95 -7.76 4.78
C PHE A 536 -61.83 -7.66 6.31
N ALA A 537 -62.82 -7.15 7.03
CA ALA A 537 -62.72 -7.07 8.50
C ALA A 537 -62.88 -8.47 9.12
N PRO A 538 -61.91 -9.01 9.86
CA PRO A 538 -62.16 -10.18 10.66
C PRO A 538 -63.12 -9.77 11.78
N GLY A 539 -64.33 -10.29 11.77
CA GLY A 539 -64.87 -10.62 13.08
C GLY A 539 -63.98 -11.68 13.71
N GLY A 540 -63.96 -11.73 15.04
CA GLY A 540 -63.27 -12.78 15.78
C GLY A 540 -63.75 -14.18 15.38
N ALA A 541 -63.39 -15.19 16.17
CA ALA A 541 -63.84 -16.57 15.96
C ALA A 541 -65.36 -16.70 15.70
N ASN A 542 -66.16 -15.75 16.18
CA ASN A 542 -67.60 -15.62 15.96
C ASN A 542 -68.06 -15.27 14.53
N LYS A 543 -67.29 -14.54 13.71
CA LYS A 543 -67.71 -14.19 12.32
C LYS A 543 -67.01 -14.98 11.23
N ARG A 544 -66.18 -15.99 11.58
CA ARG A 544 -65.57 -16.90 10.59
C ARG A 544 -66.64 -17.56 9.70
N TRP A 545 -67.78 -17.89 10.31
CA TRP A 545 -68.93 -18.56 9.69
C TRP A 545 -69.92 -17.60 9.00
N TYR A 546 -69.75 -16.28 9.18
CA TYR A 546 -70.64 -15.22 8.65
C TYR A 546 -70.00 -14.41 7.50
N ARG A 547 -68.94 -14.92 6.86
CA ARG A 547 -68.30 -14.19 5.75
C ARG A 547 -69.12 -14.37 4.47
N PRO A 548 -69.64 -13.28 3.86
CA PRO A 548 -70.27 -13.39 2.54
C PRO A 548 -69.21 -13.82 1.52
N GLU A 549 -69.60 -14.64 0.54
CA GLU A 549 -68.73 -14.93 -0.61
C GLU A 549 -68.45 -13.62 -1.36
N LEU A 550 -67.17 -13.22 -1.38
CA LEU A 550 -66.76 -12.01 -2.08
C LEU A 550 -66.76 -12.24 -3.59
N SER A 551 -67.32 -11.28 -4.32
CA SER A 551 -67.23 -11.24 -5.78
C SER A 551 -65.80 -10.91 -6.24
N LYS A 552 -65.41 -11.33 -7.45
CA LYS A 552 -64.08 -11.06 -8.04
C LYS A 552 -63.68 -9.56 -8.05
N ARG A 553 -64.64 -8.63 -8.05
CA ARG A 553 -64.40 -7.17 -8.02
C ARG A 553 -64.12 -6.62 -6.62
N GLN A 554 -64.52 -7.35 -5.57
CA GLN A 554 -64.30 -6.95 -4.18
C GLN A 554 -62.93 -7.38 -3.65
N TYR A 555 -62.22 -8.28 -4.34
CA TYR A 555 -60.85 -8.62 -3.99
C TYR A 555 -59.86 -7.54 -4.42
N PRO A 556 -59.02 -7.00 -3.50
CA PRO A 556 -57.93 -6.12 -3.90
C PRO A 556 -56.98 -6.91 -4.79
N LYS A 557 -56.49 -6.26 -5.84
CA LYS A 557 -55.47 -6.86 -6.71
C LYS A 557 -54.16 -6.86 -5.95
N LEU A 558 -53.72 -8.05 -5.50
CA LEU A 558 -52.48 -8.24 -4.73
C LEU A 558 -51.23 -8.44 -5.61
N GLY A 559 -51.37 -8.29 -6.93
CA GLY A 559 -50.27 -8.37 -7.87
C GLY A 559 -49.50 -7.04 -7.95
N PHE A 560 -48.23 -7.10 -8.33
CA PHE A 560 -47.40 -5.91 -8.52
C PHE A 560 -47.96 -4.93 -9.57
N SER A 561 -48.76 -5.41 -10.53
CA SER A 561 -49.43 -4.57 -11.53
C SER A 561 -50.62 -3.76 -10.97
N SER A 562 -50.93 -3.87 -9.67
CA SER A 562 -51.93 -3.03 -9.02
C SER A 562 -51.39 -1.62 -8.80
N LYS A 563 -52.15 -0.60 -9.19
CA LYS A 563 -51.80 0.81 -8.99
C LYS A 563 -51.53 1.15 -7.51
N SER A 564 -52.35 0.62 -6.59
CA SER A 564 -52.19 0.84 -5.15
C SER A 564 -50.86 0.30 -4.60
N ILE A 565 -50.38 -0.82 -5.16
CA ILE A 565 -49.10 -1.41 -4.77
C ILE A 565 -47.96 -0.62 -5.42
N GLN A 566 -48.05 -0.28 -6.71
CA GLN A 566 -47.00 0.46 -7.41
C GLN A 566 -46.68 1.82 -6.77
N GLU A 567 -47.70 2.54 -6.31
CA GLU A 567 -47.52 3.86 -5.67
C GLU A 567 -46.82 3.75 -4.31
N LYS A 568 -47.13 2.72 -3.51
CA LYS A 568 -46.55 2.52 -2.16
C LYS A 568 -45.26 1.69 -2.14
N TYR A 569 -44.95 0.98 -3.23
CA TYR A 569 -43.85 0.02 -3.28
C TYR A 569 -42.49 0.66 -3.02
N LEU A 570 -42.22 1.82 -3.63
CA LEU A 570 -40.92 2.48 -3.50
C LEU A 570 -40.64 2.89 -2.05
N GLU A 571 -41.61 3.52 -1.39
CA GLU A 571 -41.49 3.94 0.00
C GLU A 571 -41.23 2.75 0.93
N ALA A 572 -42.03 1.68 0.80
CA ALA A 572 -41.85 0.46 1.58
C ALA A 572 -40.50 -0.23 1.30
N ALA A 573 -40.03 -0.24 0.04
CA ALA A 573 -38.74 -0.81 -0.32
C ALA A 573 -37.58 -0.03 0.28
N VAL A 574 -37.63 1.31 0.22
CA VAL A 574 -36.62 2.19 0.84
C VAL A 574 -36.57 1.95 2.35
N ASP A 575 -37.72 1.84 3.00
CA ASP A 575 -37.80 1.59 4.43
C ASP A 575 -37.15 0.26 4.84
N ILE A 576 -37.40 -0.82 4.09
CA ILE A 576 -36.79 -2.14 4.34
C ILE A 576 -35.27 -2.10 4.14
N VAL A 577 -34.80 -1.41 3.10
CA VAL A 577 -33.36 -1.26 2.87
C VAL A 577 -32.71 -0.53 4.05
N LEU A 578 -33.25 0.63 4.42
CA LEU A 578 -32.67 1.51 5.43
C LEU A 578 -32.74 0.95 6.86
N LYS A 579 -33.80 0.21 7.21
CA LYS A 579 -34.05 -0.27 8.58
C LYS A 579 -33.62 -1.71 8.83
N GLU A 580 -33.42 -2.51 7.79
CA GLU A 580 -33.08 -3.93 7.93
C GLU A 580 -31.85 -4.35 7.13
N LEU A 581 -31.84 -4.14 5.82
CA LEU A 581 -30.81 -4.73 4.95
C LEU A 581 -29.45 -4.04 5.07
N SER A 582 -29.42 -2.71 5.19
CA SER A 582 -28.18 -1.91 5.29
C SER A 582 -27.63 -1.79 6.71
N MET A 583 -28.18 -2.53 7.67
CA MET A 583 -27.84 -2.42 9.09
C MET A 583 -26.75 -3.43 9.48
N GLY A 584 -25.97 -3.06 10.49
CA GLY A 584 -25.10 -3.96 11.24
C GLY A 584 -25.83 -4.57 12.44
N LYS A 585 -25.28 -5.66 12.99
CA LYS A 585 -25.87 -6.36 14.16
C LYS A 585 -26.03 -5.44 15.38
N ASP A 586 -25.21 -4.41 15.46
CA ASP A 586 -25.22 -3.38 16.51
C ASP A 586 -26.38 -2.37 16.38
N LYS A 587 -27.33 -2.58 15.45
CA LYS A 587 -28.43 -1.67 15.14
C LYS A 587 -27.98 -0.28 14.61
N HIS A 588 -26.73 -0.17 14.19
CA HIS A 588 -26.19 0.96 13.45
C HIS A 588 -26.10 0.63 11.95
N VAL A 589 -25.90 1.62 11.09
CA VAL A 589 -25.64 1.36 9.66
C VAL A 589 -24.36 0.54 9.51
N TYR A 590 -24.36 -0.44 8.61
CA TYR A 590 -23.17 -1.24 8.34
C TYR A 590 -22.05 -0.37 7.76
N ASP A 591 -20.89 -0.29 8.43
CA ASP A 591 -19.79 0.63 8.08
C ASP A 591 -18.45 -0.05 7.77
N GLU A 592 -18.46 -1.37 7.48
CA GLU A 592 -17.27 -2.23 7.27
C GLU A 592 -16.32 -2.37 8.49
N THR A 593 -16.63 -1.69 9.60
CA THR A 593 -15.97 -1.85 10.91
C THR A 593 -16.81 -2.66 11.90
N ASN A 594 -18.10 -2.85 11.58
CA ASN A 594 -19.06 -3.64 12.33
C ASN A 594 -19.51 -4.90 11.56
N ASP A 595 -20.28 -5.77 12.21
CA ASP A 595 -20.80 -7.00 11.61
C ASP A 595 -22.09 -6.74 10.81
N PRO A 596 -22.24 -7.24 9.57
CA PRO A 596 -23.44 -7.03 8.77
C PRO A 596 -24.62 -7.90 9.23
N VAL A 597 -25.85 -7.38 9.12
CA VAL A 597 -27.08 -8.19 9.22
C VAL A 597 -27.29 -9.02 7.95
N SER A 598 -27.02 -8.41 6.78
CA SER A 598 -27.12 -9.06 5.47
C SER A 598 -25.75 -9.22 4.84
N THR A 599 -25.30 -10.47 4.67
CA THR A 599 -24.05 -10.78 3.97
C THR A 599 -24.11 -10.40 2.49
N ASP A 600 -25.30 -10.47 1.87
CA ASP A 600 -25.49 -10.06 0.48
C ASP A 600 -25.35 -8.54 0.33
N TRP A 601 -25.84 -7.74 1.30
CA TRP A 601 -25.63 -6.30 1.32
C TRP A 601 -24.15 -5.94 1.44
N MET A 602 -23.42 -6.62 2.33
CA MET A 602 -21.96 -6.43 2.48
C MET A 602 -21.23 -6.64 1.15
N VAL A 603 -21.52 -7.73 0.43
CA VAL A 603 -20.86 -8.03 -0.86
C VAL A 603 -21.19 -6.98 -1.92
N VAL A 604 -22.46 -6.58 -2.03
CA VAL A 604 -22.90 -5.55 -2.99
C VAL A 604 -22.27 -4.19 -2.66
N LEU A 605 -22.29 -3.78 -1.39
CA LEU A 605 -21.73 -2.51 -0.94
C LEU A 605 -20.22 -2.48 -1.16
N ALA A 606 -19.48 -3.52 -0.74
CA ALA A 606 -18.03 -3.58 -0.91
C ALA A 606 -17.63 -3.48 -2.38
N TRP A 607 -18.33 -4.19 -3.27
CA TRP A 607 -18.08 -4.14 -4.71
C TRP A 607 -18.32 -2.73 -5.28
N ILE A 608 -19.41 -2.07 -4.87
CA ILE A 608 -19.72 -0.71 -5.34
C ILE A 608 -18.66 0.27 -4.84
N LEU A 609 -18.27 0.20 -3.57
CA LEU A 609 -17.24 1.06 -2.99
C LEU A 609 -15.88 0.84 -3.68
N ASP A 610 -15.50 -0.40 -3.99
CA ASP A 610 -14.28 -0.67 -4.77
C ASP A 610 -14.32 0.04 -6.15
N ARG A 611 -15.48 0.05 -6.83
CA ARG A 611 -15.65 0.78 -8.10
C ARG A 611 -15.71 2.29 -7.93
N MET A 612 -16.23 2.81 -6.82
CA MET A 612 -16.12 4.24 -6.49
C MET A 612 -14.66 4.67 -6.28
N PHE A 613 -13.78 3.75 -5.87
CA PHE A 613 -12.33 3.92 -5.85
C PHE A 613 -11.66 3.70 -7.22
N LEU A 614 -12.46 3.53 -8.27
CA LEU A 614 -12.08 3.32 -9.67
C LEU A 614 -11.21 2.07 -9.89
N ASP A 615 -11.40 1.05 -9.06
CA ASP A 615 -10.68 -0.21 -9.17
C ASP A 615 -11.14 -1.03 -10.39
N ARG A 616 -10.19 -1.74 -11.02
CA ARG A 616 -10.41 -2.61 -12.20
C ARG A 616 -11.21 -1.96 -13.35
N ILE A 617 -11.18 -0.64 -13.46
CA ILE A 617 -11.69 0.06 -14.65
C ILE A 617 -10.55 0.09 -15.68
N PRO A 618 -10.77 -0.37 -16.93
CA PRO A 618 -9.74 -0.31 -17.96
C PRO A 618 -9.20 1.12 -18.16
N ALA A 619 -7.88 1.26 -18.28
CA ALA A 619 -7.22 2.56 -18.31
C ALA A 619 -7.70 3.50 -19.44
N HIS A 620 -8.12 2.95 -20.58
CA HIS A 620 -8.65 3.72 -21.71
C HIS A 620 -10.01 4.38 -21.43
N TYR A 621 -10.71 3.95 -20.37
CA TYR A 621 -11.91 4.65 -19.91
C TYR A 621 -11.60 5.70 -18.84
N LEU A 622 -10.47 5.57 -18.16
CA LEU A 622 -10.01 6.51 -17.15
C LEU A 622 -9.34 7.73 -17.78
N ILE A 623 -8.44 7.50 -18.73
CA ILE A 623 -7.71 8.51 -19.47
C ILE A 623 -8.27 8.55 -20.90
N SER A 624 -8.85 9.68 -21.30
CA SER A 624 -9.48 9.82 -22.61
C SER A 624 -8.48 9.83 -23.77
N ASP A 625 -7.27 10.35 -23.55
CA ASP A 625 -6.19 10.36 -24.53
C ASP A 625 -4.83 10.24 -23.80
N PRO A 626 -3.95 9.31 -24.20
CA PRO A 626 -2.61 9.16 -23.61
C PRO A 626 -1.76 10.45 -23.65
N SER A 627 -2.01 11.35 -24.59
CA SER A 627 -1.32 12.65 -24.68
C SER A 627 -1.61 13.59 -23.50
N HIS A 628 -2.66 13.33 -22.73
CA HIS A 628 -2.98 14.10 -21.51
C HIS A 628 -1.97 13.86 -20.37
N VAL A 629 -1.22 12.75 -20.42
CA VAL A 629 -0.17 12.40 -19.45
C VAL A 629 1.17 12.19 -20.20
N PRO A 630 1.86 13.28 -20.60
CA PRO A 630 3.18 13.17 -21.23
C PRO A 630 4.23 12.58 -20.27
N PRO A 631 5.37 12.08 -20.78
CA PRO A 631 6.48 11.64 -19.93
C PRO A 631 7.02 12.80 -19.09
N GLU A 632 7.60 12.47 -17.93
CA GLU A 632 8.10 13.44 -16.93
C GLU A 632 7.08 14.50 -16.50
N SER A 633 5.84 14.09 -16.21
CA SER A 633 4.78 15.01 -15.84
C SER A 633 3.91 14.57 -14.67
N LEU A 634 3.47 15.57 -13.89
CA LEU A 634 2.50 15.42 -12.81
C LEU A 634 1.20 16.15 -13.20
N ARG A 635 0.09 15.39 -13.23
CA ARG A 635 -1.22 15.84 -13.72
C ARG A 635 -2.30 15.63 -12.67
N PHE A 636 -2.88 16.70 -12.17
CA PHE A 636 -3.96 16.66 -11.18
C PHE A 636 -5.35 16.63 -11.81
N PHE A 637 -6.33 16.04 -11.12
CA PHE A 637 -7.71 15.98 -11.57
C PHE A 637 -8.71 15.89 -10.42
N HIS A 638 -9.93 16.31 -10.69
CA HIS A 638 -11.12 16.00 -9.91
C HIS A 638 -11.77 14.72 -10.43
N ILE A 639 -12.55 14.05 -9.60
CA ILE A 639 -13.39 12.91 -10.01
C ILE A 639 -14.82 13.43 -10.24
N ASP A 640 -15.38 13.16 -11.42
CA ASP A 640 -16.75 13.54 -11.77
C ASP A 640 -17.77 12.65 -11.03
N PRO A 641 -18.53 13.19 -10.06
CA PRO A 641 -19.47 12.41 -9.29
C PRO A 641 -20.61 11.85 -10.16
N ASN A 642 -20.98 12.55 -11.24
CA ASN A 642 -22.02 12.10 -12.16
C ASN A 642 -21.57 10.87 -12.97
N TRP A 643 -20.28 10.81 -13.30
CA TRP A 643 -19.71 9.67 -14.02
C TRP A 643 -19.73 8.43 -13.13
N VAL A 644 -19.28 8.57 -11.89
CA VAL A 644 -19.30 7.48 -10.90
C VAL A 644 -20.74 7.04 -10.61
N ASP A 645 -21.67 7.98 -10.45
CA ASP A 645 -23.08 7.65 -10.20
C ASP A 645 -23.74 6.93 -11.38
N ALA A 646 -23.48 7.35 -12.62
CA ALA A 646 -23.95 6.67 -13.82
C ALA A 646 -23.39 5.24 -13.93
N MET A 647 -22.11 5.05 -13.58
CA MET A 647 -21.49 3.72 -13.52
C MET A 647 -22.15 2.84 -12.46
N VAL A 648 -22.39 3.37 -11.26
CA VAL A 648 -23.06 2.62 -10.18
C VAL A 648 -24.50 2.26 -10.58
N ASP A 649 -25.23 3.18 -11.22
CA ASP A 649 -26.58 2.90 -11.73
C ASP A 649 -26.59 1.76 -12.76
N GLY A 650 -25.59 1.75 -13.65
CA GLY A 650 -25.38 0.69 -14.63
C GLY A 650 -25.04 -0.66 -13.99
N ALA A 651 -24.17 -0.66 -12.98
CA ALA A 651 -23.82 -1.86 -12.23
C ALA A 651 -24.99 -2.44 -11.45
N LEU A 652 -25.86 -1.58 -10.92
CA LEU A 652 -27.07 -1.99 -10.23
C LEU A 652 -28.19 -2.41 -11.18
N SER A 653 -28.14 -2.11 -12.48
CA SER A 653 -29.22 -2.44 -13.45
C SER A 653 -29.44 -3.95 -13.68
N LEU A 654 -28.50 -4.79 -13.25
CA LEU A 654 -28.55 -6.24 -13.44
C LEU A 654 -29.58 -6.92 -12.53
N ALA A 655 -29.96 -8.16 -12.90
CA ALA A 655 -30.95 -8.94 -12.17
C ALA A 655 -32.30 -8.21 -12.02
N ASN A 656 -32.67 -7.40 -13.01
CA ASN A 656 -34.01 -6.83 -13.08
C ASN A 656 -34.97 -7.87 -13.70
N HIS A 657 -36.00 -8.24 -12.94
CA HIS A 657 -37.00 -9.22 -13.34
C HIS A 657 -38.32 -8.57 -13.81
N MET A 658 -38.41 -7.24 -13.81
CA MET A 658 -39.63 -6.47 -14.09
C MET A 658 -39.39 -5.27 -15.01
N GLY A 659 -40.43 -4.76 -15.64
CA GLY A 659 -40.32 -3.56 -16.51
C GLY A 659 -39.97 -2.27 -15.76
N GLN A 660 -40.36 -2.14 -14.48
CA GLN A 660 -40.06 -0.99 -13.61
C GLN A 660 -39.09 -1.42 -12.51
N ASP A 661 -37.90 -0.81 -12.45
CA ASP A 661 -36.83 -1.15 -11.49
C ASP A 661 -36.83 -0.20 -10.29
N LEU A 662 -37.84 -0.36 -9.41
CA LEU A 662 -37.95 0.40 -8.15
C LEU A 662 -36.99 -0.13 -7.07
N ASP A 663 -36.62 -1.42 -7.15
CA ASP A 663 -35.69 -2.06 -6.20
C ASP A 663 -34.31 -1.42 -6.26
N ARG A 664 -33.81 -1.11 -7.46
CA ARG A 664 -32.55 -0.38 -7.64
C ARG A 664 -32.54 0.98 -6.96
N VAL A 665 -33.64 1.74 -7.09
CA VAL A 665 -33.77 3.07 -6.47
C VAL A 665 -33.68 2.93 -4.95
N ALA A 666 -34.35 1.96 -4.36
CA ALA A 666 -34.26 1.67 -2.92
C ALA A 666 -32.84 1.28 -2.48
N ILE A 667 -32.14 0.43 -3.25
CA ILE A 667 -30.74 0.06 -2.96
C ILE A 667 -29.83 1.31 -3.03
N LYS A 668 -30.02 2.18 -4.03
CA LYS A 668 -29.26 3.44 -4.17
C LYS A 668 -29.48 4.36 -2.97
N HIS A 669 -30.70 4.45 -2.43
CA HIS A 669 -30.96 5.17 -1.18
C HIS A 669 -30.18 4.60 0.01
N GLY A 670 -30.06 3.28 0.13
CA GLY A 670 -29.25 2.65 1.18
C GLY A 670 -27.75 2.95 1.05
N ILE A 671 -27.22 3.01 -0.18
CA ILE A 671 -25.81 3.39 -0.44
C ILE A 671 -25.60 4.87 -0.10
N ASN A 672 -26.50 5.75 -0.52
CA ASN A 672 -26.42 7.19 -0.17
C ASN A 672 -26.49 7.40 1.35
N ARG A 673 -27.35 6.64 2.05
CA ARG A 673 -27.42 6.65 3.52
C ARG A 673 -26.09 6.27 4.16
N TYR A 674 -25.37 5.29 3.60
CA TYR A 674 -24.03 4.91 4.04
C TYR A 674 -23.04 6.07 3.86
N LEU A 675 -23.00 6.70 2.69
CA LEU A 675 -22.10 7.82 2.39
C LEU A 675 -22.35 9.04 3.30
N GLU A 676 -23.60 9.25 3.72
CA GLU A 676 -23.97 10.35 4.62
C GLU A 676 -23.81 10.01 6.10
N TYR A 677 -23.72 8.72 6.45
CA TYR A 677 -23.67 8.26 7.84
C TYR A 677 -22.33 8.62 8.48
N LYS A 678 -22.39 9.31 9.62
CA LYS A 678 -21.24 9.50 10.50
C LYS A 678 -21.31 8.46 11.61
N SER A 679 -20.39 7.51 11.62
CA SER A 679 -20.30 6.49 12.68
C SER A 679 -19.93 7.15 14.01
N PRO A 680 -20.51 6.74 15.15
CA PRO A 680 -20.15 7.31 16.46
C PRO A 680 -18.68 7.09 16.81
N LYS A 681 -18.05 6.04 16.27
CA LYS A 681 -16.64 5.68 16.52
C LYS A 681 -15.65 6.39 15.59
N LEU A 682 -16.14 7.17 14.61
CA LEU A 682 -15.31 7.86 13.62
C LEU A 682 -15.66 9.36 13.57
N ASN A 683 -14.65 10.20 13.49
CA ASN A 683 -14.84 11.65 13.42
C ASN A 683 -15.30 12.16 12.05
N HIS A 684 -15.26 11.31 11.02
CA HIS A 684 -15.59 11.63 9.63
C HIS A 684 -16.64 10.67 9.05
N ARG A 685 -17.25 11.07 7.93
CA ARG A 685 -18.10 10.20 7.09
C ARG A 685 -17.20 9.25 6.26
N PRO A 686 -17.72 8.13 5.72
CA PRO A 686 -16.96 7.28 4.81
C PRO A 686 -16.27 8.11 3.72
N GLN A 687 -14.96 7.92 3.60
CA GLN A 687 -14.14 8.69 2.65
C GLN A 687 -14.24 8.07 1.26
N VAL A 688 -14.54 8.89 0.26
CA VAL A 688 -14.64 8.50 -1.15
C VAL A 688 -13.71 9.40 -1.95
N PRO A 689 -12.97 8.89 -2.94
CA PRO A 689 -12.06 9.73 -3.68
C PRO A 689 -12.79 10.79 -4.50
N THR A 690 -12.38 12.05 -4.32
CA THR A 690 -12.91 13.25 -5.00
C THR A 690 -11.84 13.95 -5.85
N TYR A 691 -10.57 13.73 -5.52
CA TYR A 691 -9.42 14.36 -6.15
C TYR A 691 -8.29 13.35 -6.33
N GLY A 692 -7.36 13.62 -7.24
CA GLY A 692 -6.23 12.72 -7.50
C GLY A 692 -5.15 13.32 -8.39
N PHE A 693 -4.09 12.55 -8.58
CA PHE A 693 -3.05 12.86 -9.56
C PHE A 693 -2.58 11.61 -10.32
N TYR A 694 -2.06 11.87 -11.51
CA TYR A 694 -1.20 10.97 -12.26
C TYR A 694 0.22 11.51 -12.27
N LEU A 695 1.17 10.68 -11.88
CA LEU A 695 2.60 10.95 -12.01
C LEU A 695 3.17 9.99 -13.04
N ARG A 696 3.65 10.51 -14.17
CA ARG A 696 4.38 9.74 -15.17
C ARG A 696 5.83 10.19 -15.20
N SER A 697 6.74 9.40 -14.67
CA SER A 697 8.17 9.71 -14.59
C SER A 697 9.00 8.44 -14.41
N ASP A 698 10.21 8.43 -14.96
CA ASP A 698 11.21 7.38 -14.74
C ASP A 698 11.58 7.26 -13.24
N LEU A 699 11.34 8.31 -12.45
CA LEU A 699 11.48 8.28 -10.99
C LEU A 699 10.56 7.26 -10.31
N VAL A 700 9.37 7.02 -10.85
CA VAL A 700 8.43 6.01 -10.33
C VAL A 700 8.96 4.60 -10.60
N THR A 701 9.65 4.40 -11.73
CA THR A 701 10.31 3.13 -12.05
C THR A 701 11.52 2.90 -11.14
N LEU A 702 12.30 3.94 -10.84
CA LEU A 702 13.45 3.87 -9.93
C LEU A 702 13.02 3.65 -8.47
N TYR A 703 11.92 4.29 -8.05
CA TYR A 703 11.42 4.26 -6.67
C TYR A 703 9.94 3.85 -6.66
N PRO A 704 9.62 2.54 -6.78
CA PRO A 704 8.24 2.08 -6.76
C PRO A 704 7.55 2.33 -5.40
N ASP A 705 8.31 2.36 -4.31
CA ASP A 705 7.81 2.62 -2.95
C ASP A 705 7.76 4.11 -2.59
N LEU A 706 7.72 5.01 -3.59
CA LEU A 706 7.70 6.45 -3.36
C LEU A 706 6.57 6.83 -2.39
N ARG A 707 6.92 7.39 -1.24
CA ARG A 707 5.94 7.73 -0.22
C ARG A 707 5.28 9.06 -0.57
N VAL A 708 3.95 9.09 -0.42
CA VAL A 708 3.12 10.24 -0.73
C VAL A 708 2.43 10.67 0.56
N ASP A 709 2.84 11.81 1.10
CA ASP A 709 2.23 12.40 2.29
C ASP A 709 1.57 13.74 1.97
N THR A 710 0.51 14.05 2.70
CA THR A 710 -0.14 15.36 2.67
C THR A 710 0.01 16.04 4.03
N THR A 711 0.37 17.32 4.04
CA THR A 711 0.40 18.12 5.28
C THR A 711 -0.86 18.99 5.37
N GLY A 712 -1.55 18.92 6.51
CA GLY A 712 -2.84 19.58 6.73
C GLY A 712 -3.25 19.57 8.20
N ALA A 713 -4.45 20.11 8.50
CA ALA A 713 -5.03 19.98 9.84
C ALA A 713 -5.38 18.52 10.13
N ASP A 714 -5.15 18.05 11.36
CA ASP A 714 -5.56 16.71 11.76
C ASP A 714 -7.09 16.63 11.77
N THR A 715 -7.64 16.05 10.70
CA THR A 715 -9.08 15.86 10.51
C THR A 715 -9.53 14.46 10.91
N GLY A 716 -8.60 13.60 11.39
CA GLY A 716 -8.83 12.18 11.59
C GLY A 716 -9.18 11.41 10.30
N ARG A 717 -8.94 12.01 9.12
CA ARG A 717 -9.17 11.38 7.80
C ARG A 717 -7.90 10.70 7.30
N ALA A 718 -8.06 9.76 6.39
CA ALA A 718 -6.92 9.11 5.77
C ALA A 718 -6.30 10.10 4.77
N PRO A 719 -4.99 10.37 4.84
CA PRO A 719 -4.34 11.36 3.98
C PRO A 719 -4.32 10.91 2.51
N LEU A 720 -4.33 9.60 2.25
CA LEU A 720 -4.29 9.00 0.93
C LEU A 720 -5.25 7.82 0.90
N LEU A 721 -6.13 7.77 -0.11
CA LEU A 721 -7.17 6.74 -0.20
C LEU A 721 -6.74 5.55 -1.04
N ARG A 722 -6.06 5.80 -2.16
CA ARG A 722 -5.51 4.78 -3.06
C ARG A 722 -4.16 5.24 -3.58
N HIS A 723 -3.22 4.32 -3.58
CA HIS A 723 -1.87 4.52 -4.10
C HIS A 723 -1.47 3.28 -4.88
N GLU A 724 -1.22 3.42 -6.18
CA GLU A 724 -0.93 2.29 -7.05
C GLU A 724 -0.07 2.69 -8.24
N ILE A 725 0.85 1.82 -8.63
CA ILE A 725 1.59 1.91 -9.90
C ILE A 725 0.77 1.16 -10.96
N ILE A 726 0.14 1.89 -11.88
CA ILE A 726 -0.74 1.31 -12.91
C ILE A 726 0.06 0.73 -14.07
N ALA A 727 1.18 1.37 -14.41
CA ALA A 727 2.08 0.96 -15.48
C ALA A 727 3.51 1.37 -15.13
N ASP A 728 4.48 0.85 -15.88
CA ASP A 728 5.89 1.23 -15.71
C ASP A 728 6.05 2.76 -15.83
N GLY A 729 6.60 3.38 -14.78
CA GLY A 729 6.74 4.82 -14.66
C GLY A 729 5.45 5.61 -14.42
N VAL A 730 4.28 4.98 -14.20
CA VAL A 730 2.99 5.68 -14.01
C VAL A 730 2.35 5.32 -12.66
N MET A 731 2.25 6.33 -11.79
CA MET A 731 1.65 6.26 -10.47
C MET A 731 0.32 7.01 -10.41
N LEU A 732 -0.66 6.43 -9.71
CA LEU A 732 -1.96 7.02 -9.38
C LEU A 732 -2.06 7.23 -7.86
N GLY A 733 -2.39 8.45 -7.46
CA GLY A 733 -2.77 8.81 -6.10
C GLY A 733 -4.19 9.38 -6.05
N LEU A 734 -5.03 8.87 -5.14
CA LEU A 734 -6.39 9.38 -4.93
C LEU A 734 -6.61 9.91 -3.50
N PHE A 735 -7.35 11.01 -3.39
CA PHE A 735 -7.61 11.77 -2.17
C PHE A 735 -9.11 12.03 -1.97
N ASP A 736 -9.55 12.09 -0.71
CA ASP A 736 -10.84 12.71 -0.31
C ASP A 736 -10.74 14.24 -0.25
N CYS A 737 -9.52 14.74 -0.07
CA CYS A 737 -9.20 16.13 0.26
C CYS A 737 -8.79 16.92 -0.98
N ILE A 738 -9.12 18.21 -1.01
CA ILE A 738 -8.79 19.12 -2.11
C ILE A 738 -7.59 20.01 -1.73
N PRO A 739 -6.56 20.13 -2.60
CA PRO A 739 -5.41 21.00 -2.34
C PRO A 739 -5.84 22.47 -2.19
N GLY A 740 -5.23 23.17 -1.23
CA GLY A 740 -5.51 24.57 -0.91
C GLY A 740 -6.71 24.79 0.02
N GLN A 741 -7.62 23.82 0.12
CA GLN A 741 -8.74 23.84 1.07
C GLN A 741 -8.46 22.93 2.27
N ASP A 742 -8.16 21.65 2.01
CA ASP A 742 -8.05 20.62 3.04
C ASP A 742 -6.59 20.30 3.40
N PHE A 743 -5.68 20.35 2.42
CA PHE A 743 -4.23 20.18 2.63
C PHE A 743 -3.41 21.26 1.91
N LYS A 744 -2.23 21.58 2.46
CA LYS A 744 -1.37 22.66 1.99
C LYS A 744 -0.22 22.17 1.11
N THR A 745 0.45 21.08 1.50
CA THR A 745 1.57 20.54 0.73
C THR A 745 1.36 19.06 0.42
N LEU A 746 1.82 18.64 -0.75
CA LEU A 746 1.95 17.25 -1.18
C LEU A 746 3.44 16.94 -1.26
N ASN A 747 3.89 16.00 -0.43
CA ASN A 747 5.30 15.67 -0.31
C ASN A 747 5.53 14.27 -0.90
N PHE A 748 6.41 14.20 -1.90
CA PHE A 748 6.95 12.95 -2.40
C PHE A 748 8.27 12.70 -1.69
N THR A 749 8.36 11.60 -0.94
CA THR A 749 9.57 11.23 -0.20
C THR A 749 10.08 9.89 -0.70
N GLN A 750 11.40 9.78 -0.83
CA GLN A 750 12.00 8.47 -1.06
C GLN A 750 11.67 7.56 0.13
N PRO A 751 11.32 6.29 -0.12
CA PRO A 751 11.09 5.35 0.96
C PRO A 751 12.33 5.26 1.86
N PRO A 752 12.19 5.29 3.19
CA PRO A 752 13.33 5.25 4.12
C PRO A 752 14.29 4.07 3.91
N HIS A 753 13.79 2.91 3.48
CA HIS A 753 14.61 1.75 3.16
C HIS A 753 15.36 1.86 1.82
N GLN A 754 14.91 2.67 0.85
CA GLN A 754 15.62 2.89 -0.43
C GLN A 754 16.27 4.27 -0.52
N GLN A 755 16.55 4.92 0.62
CA GLN A 755 17.24 6.21 0.61
C GLN A 755 18.61 6.06 -0.04
N ARG A 756 18.86 6.92 -1.02
CA ARG A 756 20.09 6.96 -1.77
C ARG A 756 21.21 7.62 -0.98
N PHE A 757 22.40 7.00 -0.99
CA PHE A 757 23.61 7.59 -0.44
C PHE A 757 24.48 8.19 -1.54
N ALA A 758 24.89 9.44 -1.34
CA ALA A 758 25.82 10.15 -2.20
C ALA A 758 26.96 10.70 -1.33
N ALA A 759 28.18 10.73 -1.86
CA ALA A 759 29.33 11.28 -1.12
C ALA A 759 29.17 12.78 -0.83
N GLY A 760 28.40 13.51 -1.64
CA GLY A 760 28.16 14.93 -1.43
C GLY A 760 27.14 15.54 -2.39
N TRP A 761 26.81 16.80 -2.13
CA TRP A 761 26.04 17.67 -3.00
C TRP A 761 26.75 17.92 -4.33
N TYR A 762 28.05 18.13 -4.29
CA TYR A 762 28.88 18.32 -5.46
C TYR A 762 30.16 17.53 -5.29
N LEU A 763 30.54 16.77 -6.31
CA LEU A 763 31.76 15.96 -6.29
C LEU A 763 32.48 16.15 -7.61
N GLU A 764 33.56 16.93 -7.61
CA GLU A 764 34.53 17.04 -8.68
C GLU A 764 35.89 16.49 -8.23
N ALA A 765 36.83 16.37 -9.16
CA ALA A 765 38.17 15.89 -8.84
C ALA A 765 38.88 16.77 -7.80
N ASP A 766 38.51 18.04 -7.72
CA ASP A 766 39.12 19.08 -6.88
C ASP A 766 38.13 19.71 -5.88
N LYS A 767 36.89 19.22 -5.78
CA LYS A 767 35.88 19.87 -4.93
C LYS A 767 34.84 18.89 -4.42
N LEU A 768 34.71 18.79 -3.10
CA LEU A 768 33.62 18.09 -2.43
C LEU A 768 32.79 19.10 -1.62
N GLU A 769 31.50 19.20 -1.94
CA GLU A 769 30.54 19.94 -1.12
C GLU A 769 29.60 18.96 -0.42
N VAL A 770 29.54 19.03 0.90
CA VAL A 770 28.58 18.26 1.70
C VAL A 770 27.70 19.24 2.46
N SER A 771 26.39 18.99 2.45
CA SER A 771 25.43 19.72 3.28
C SER A 771 25.15 18.87 4.50
N ILE A 772 25.65 19.28 5.67
CA ILE A 772 25.46 18.56 6.91
C ILE A 772 24.42 19.33 7.73
N GLY A 773 23.27 18.72 7.97
CA GLY A 773 22.31 19.20 8.94
C GLY A 773 22.73 18.80 10.35
N ARG A 774 22.47 19.63 11.36
CA ARG A 774 22.64 19.21 12.75
C ARG A 774 21.58 18.16 13.10
N GLU A 775 21.97 16.90 13.18
CA GLU A 775 21.12 15.86 13.78
C GLU A 775 21.10 16.05 15.30
N PHE A 776 20.05 16.69 15.80
CA PHE A 776 19.86 16.88 17.24
C PHE A 776 19.43 15.54 17.85
N THR A 777 20.31 14.95 18.65
CA THR A 777 20.09 13.71 19.43
C THR A 777 19.27 13.95 20.72
N VAL A 778 18.55 15.07 20.82
CA VAL A 778 17.93 15.54 22.08
C VAL A 778 16.41 15.40 22.03
N ASP A 779 15.82 15.08 23.19
CA ASP A 779 14.38 14.88 23.42
C ASP A 779 13.51 16.00 22.77
N PRO A 780 12.47 15.65 22.00
CA PRO A 780 11.62 16.58 21.24
C PRO A 780 11.04 17.75 22.06
N LYS A 781 10.95 17.63 23.38
CA LYS A 781 10.51 18.73 24.29
C LYS A 781 11.40 19.97 24.23
N TYR A 782 12.64 19.85 23.78
CA TYR A 782 13.60 20.96 23.70
C TYR A 782 13.78 21.51 22.28
N GLN A 783 12.94 21.10 21.33
CA GLN A 783 13.10 21.44 19.91
C GLN A 783 12.14 22.55 19.47
N ASP A 784 12.69 23.58 18.81
CA ASP A 784 11.91 24.62 18.13
C ASP A 784 11.85 24.32 16.63
N TYR A 785 10.74 23.72 16.18
CA TYR A 785 10.53 23.30 14.79
C TYR A 785 10.23 24.46 13.82
N SER A 786 10.27 25.71 14.28
CA SER A 786 9.85 26.87 13.49
C SER A 786 10.88 27.35 12.45
N LYS A 787 12.11 26.81 12.45
CA LYS A 787 13.21 27.29 11.58
C LYS A 787 14.15 26.18 11.03
N PRO A 788 13.68 25.28 10.15
CA PRO A 788 14.49 24.18 9.64
C PRO A 788 15.62 24.59 8.67
N GLU A 789 15.57 25.77 8.05
CA GLU A 789 16.55 26.22 7.06
C GLU A 789 17.80 26.89 7.66
N GLU A 790 17.73 27.41 8.90
CA GLU A 790 18.88 28.06 9.56
C GLU A 790 19.92 27.06 10.12
N ASP A 791 19.63 25.74 10.09
CA ASP A 791 20.43 24.68 10.75
C ASP A 791 21.37 23.87 9.85
N TRP A 792 21.41 24.16 8.53
CA TRP A 792 22.27 23.45 7.58
C TRP A 792 23.60 24.18 7.39
N GLN A 793 24.71 23.60 7.87
CA GLN A 793 26.04 24.09 7.53
C GLN A 793 26.49 23.48 6.20
N LYS A 794 26.74 24.33 5.20
CA LYS A 794 27.49 23.94 4.01
C LYS A 794 28.95 23.79 4.39
N VAL A 795 29.47 22.58 4.29
CA VAL A 795 30.90 22.30 4.45
C VAL A 795 31.47 22.07 3.06
N THR A 796 32.29 23.01 2.60
CA THR A 796 33.07 22.85 1.37
C THR A 796 34.45 22.34 1.76
N MET A 797 34.76 21.11 1.37
CA MET A 797 36.10 20.58 1.46
C MET A 797 36.81 20.86 0.14
N LEU A 798 37.76 21.79 0.19
CA LEU A 798 38.73 22.01 -0.89
C LEU A 798 39.96 21.16 -0.56
N PRO A 799 40.46 20.33 -1.46
CA PRO A 799 41.74 19.68 -1.26
C PRO A 799 42.83 20.76 -1.30
N GLU A 800 43.61 20.90 -0.23
CA GLU A 800 44.83 21.70 -0.25
C GLU A 800 45.90 20.99 -1.09
N PHE A 801 45.74 20.98 -2.41
CA PHE A 801 46.82 20.62 -3.32
C PHE A 801 47.74 21.82 -3.51
N LYS A 802 48.92 21.80 -2.88
CA LYS A 802 50.06 22.61 -3.31
C LYS A 802 51.14 21.72 -3.90
N GLY A 803 51.33 21.85 -5.22
CA GLY A 803 52.59 21.62 -5.92
C GLY A 803 52.89 20.19 -6.27
#